data_AF-A0A952NS57-F1
#
_entry.id   AF-A0A952NS57-F1
#
_cell.length_a   1.000
_cell.length_b   1.000
_cell.length_c   1.000
_cell.angle_alpha   90.00
_cell.angle_beta   90.00
_cell.angle_gamma   90.00
#
_symmetry.space_group_name_H-M   'P 1'
#
loop_
_entity.id
_entity.type
_entity.pdbx_description
1 polymer ?
#
loop_
_entity_poly.entity_id
_entity_poly.type
_entity_poly.pdbx_seq_one_letter_code
_entity_poly.pdbx_strand_id
1 'polypeptide(L)'
;MAKHKHDLFLGLAATLALGAFAEATQIAWGSGFFVGRLSAKWLITLLLFAAGLAALLWIVRRSLNTPEWSVAQRNRIAAWLPPFVRFTLALLFVLLPWVFIYYSPWGGLFTGLFTRSLLYSVAVLGAALCLSPTGMALLSWRSSLLALLLVGCGLVLGDAFVRVTDYPLALHWSEGNRLWDYSILFGRARYAYPADQPIFVWIDPGRQTLWGLPFLSADLTIAAARAWSALMTTLPYALLGWFAFRPLPGARRQWFLAGLWALLFLNQGPIYAPLILSAILVAFARRKPLWLSIPLVALAGVYAGTSRFTWSFAPAIWAVMLALSDAALQHPRLRVQDVARAAILGLSGLWSKGLPILTGIVNSLLAPAVSSPMVDGTPGAQGVTSVQGLQAVVTSQPYAWQRMLPNDVFPPGILLGLLAAVGPLAWLCIYLARKGYWKTTQLQHFAVVGGLLAFLGVGLIASAKVGGGADLHNLDMLLVSCVLLAGVAWEAGLHQRLGEWLATTPAVQACLLAILVVPALFPLYSGAPLSLPDDERMAYIMQRLDSNILCAAHYGPVLFLDQRQLLTFRYQQTIALNPEYEKKYVMDQALAGNRAYFEAFVDDLAAHKYSLIVGELEDTLFRGRNPQYGDSLAEENNAWKRWVSLPLLRYYQSIHDFRDAGVEIFMPIGRSFSCP
;
A
#
# COMPACT_ATOMS: atom_id res chain seq x y z
N MET A 1 34.34 15.12 20.67
CA MET A 1 33.32 14.65 19.70
C MET A 1 32.80 13.24 20.00
N ALA A 2 33.64 12.23 20.29
CA ALA A 2 33.19 10.86 20.58
C ALA A 2 32.33 10.73 21.85
N LYS A 3 32.73 11.35 22.96
CA LYS A 3 31.98 11.36 24.23
C LYS A 3 30.54 11.89 24.05
N HIS A 4 30.40 13.01 23.34
CA HIS A 4 29.08 13.61 23.07
C HIS A 4 28.16 12.68 22.25
N LYS A 5 28.71 11.92 21.29
CA LYS A 5 27.94 10.91 20.55
C LYS A 5 27.52 9.75 21.46
N HIS A 6 28.38 9.30 22.36
CA HIS A 6 28.04 8.23 23.32
C HIS A 6 26.90 8.66 24.24
N ASP A 7 26.98 9.87 24.78
CA ASP A 7 25.96 10.43 25.67
C ASP A 7 24.61 10.58 24.93
N LEU A 8 24.63 10.98 23.65
CA LEU A 8 23.42 11.06 22.82
C LEU A 8 22.79 9.68 22.59
N PHE A 9 23.58 8.67 22.20
CA PHE A 9 23.06 7.31 21.99
C PHE A 9 22.50 6.69 23.27
N LEU A 10 23.20 6.87 24.39
CA LEU A 10 22.72 6.39 25.69
C LEU A 10 21.45 7.13 26.12
N GLY A 11 21.38 8.44 25.88
CA GLY A 11 20.19 9.25 26.11
C GLY A 11 18.99 8.76 25.30
N LEU A 12 19.18 8.51 24.00
CA LEU A 12 18.13 7.95 23.13
C LEU A 12 17.65 6.56 23.61
N ALA A 13 18.58 5.68 23.98
CA ALA A 13 18.24 4.36 24.51
C ALA A 13 17.47 4.47 25.85
N ALA A 14 17.89 5.38 26.73
CA ALA A 14 17.21 5.64 28.00
C ALA A 14 15.80 6.21 27.79
N THR A 15 15.62 7.18 26.89
CA THR A 15 14.31 7.72 26.54
C THR A 15 13.40 6.63 25.99
N LEU A 16 13.92 5.78 25.11
CA LEU A 16 13.16 4.67 24.53
C LEU A 16 12.72 3.66 25.61
N ALA A 17 13.63 3.29 26.51
CA ALA A 17 13.33 2.37 27.60
C ALA A 17 12.32 2.96 28.60
N LEU A 18 12.51 4.21 29.03
CA LEU A 18 11.61 4.90 29.95
C LEU A 18 10.22 5.11 29.35
N GLY A 19 10.14 5.53 28.08
CA GLY A 19 8.88 5.66 27.36
C GLY A 19 8.15 4.33 27.22
N ALA A 20 8.88 3.24 26.88
CA ALA A 20 8.27 1.92 26.77
C ALA A 20 7.76 1.40 28.13
N PHE A 21 8.49 1.67 29.22
CA PHE A 21 8.04 1.35 30.57
C PHE A 21 6.79 2.15 30.97
N ALA A 22 6.73 3.45 30.61
CA ALA A 22 5.57 4.29 30.86
C ALA A 22 4.33 3.78 30.11
N GLU A 23 4.45 3.44 28.82
CA GLU A 23 3.37 2.84 28.02
C GLU A 23 2.90 1.50 28.61
N ALA A 24 3.83 0.62 29.00
CA ALA A 24 3.49 -0.65 29.63
C ALA A 24 2.78 -0.46 30.98
N THR A 25 3.18 0.56 31.75
CA THR A 25 2.55 0.91 33.03
C THR A 25 1.13 1.43 32.81
N GLN A 26 0.90 2.25 31.77
CA GLN A 26 -0.44 2.73 31.41
C GLN A 26 -1.37 1.59 31.05
N ILE A 27 -0.89 0.61 30.29
CA ILE A 27 -1.65 -0.62 29.95
C ILE A 27 -2.00 -1.42 31.22
N ALA A 28 -1.05 -1.54 32.14
CA ALA A 28 -1.21 -2.31 33.37
C ALA A 28 -2.10 -1.62 34.42
N TRP A 29 -2.23 -0.29 34.36
CA TRP A 29 -2.90 0.52 35.36
C TRP A 29 -4.42 0.29 35.35
N GLY A 30 -5.00 0.06 36.52
CA GLY A 30 -6.41 -0.32 36.65
C GLY A 30 -6.65 -1.83 36.61
N SER A 31 -5.60 -2.65 36.47
CA SER A 31 -5.73 -4.11 36.42
C SER A 31 -6.09 -4.78 37.76
N GLY A 32 -6.01 -4.07 38.89
CA GLY A 32 -6.35 -4.60 40.21
C GLY A 32 -6.00 -3.63 41.35
N PHE A 33 -5.98 -4.12 42.60
CA PHE A 33 -5.76 -3.30 43.80
C PHE A 33 -4.67 -3.86 44.75
N PHE A 34 -3.73 -4.66 44.24
CA PHE A 34 -2.67 -5.26 45.06
C PHE A 34 -1.66 -4.21 45.54
N VAL A 35 -1.16 -3.38 44.62
CA VAL A 35 -0.34 -2.19 44.93
C VAL A 35 -0.86 -1.03 44.09
N GLY A 36 -1.44 -0.01 44.74
CA GLY A 36 -2.13 1.07 44.04
C GLY A 36 -3.28 0.53 43.19
N ARG A 37 -3.24 0.77 41.87
CA ARG A 37 -4.19 0.22 40.89
C ARG A 37 -3.62 -0.93 40.03
N LEU A 38 -2.64 -1.67 40.54
CA LEU A 38 -2.05 -2.81 39.85
C LEU A 38 -2.48 -4.13 40.50
N SER A 39 -2.77 -5.14 39.68
CA SER A 39 -2.83 -6.54 40.14
C SER A 39 -1.43 -7.10 40.42
N ALA A 40 -1.34 -8.17 41.22
CA ALA A 40 -0.07 -8.84 41.50
C ALA A 40 0.63 -9.35 40.24
N LYS A 41 -0.14 -9.90 39.29
CA LYS A 41 0.37 -10.38 37.98
C LYS A 41 1.05 -9.24 37.21
N TRP A 42 0.37 -8.10 37.06
CA TRP A 42 0.92 -6.96 36.33
C TRP A 42 2.08 -6.29 37.05
N LEU A 43 2.07 -6.25 38.39
CA LEU A 43 3.21 -5.76 39.16
C LEU A 43 4.47 -6.60 38.88
N ILE A 44 4.37 -7.93 38.94
CA ILE A 44 5.49 -8.83 38.63
C ILE A 44 5.96 -8.62 37.18
N THR A 45 5.03 -8.54 36.22
CA THR A 45 5.36 -8.28 34.82
C THR A 45 6.13 -6.97 34.65
N LEU A 46 5.68 -5.88 35.28
CA LEU A 46 6.36 -4.59 35.20
C LEU A 46 7.74 -4.61 35.87
N LEU A 47 7.90 -5.31 37.00
CA LEU A 47 9.21 -5.46 37.64
C LEU A 47 10.20 -6.24 36.76
N LEU A 48 9.75 -7.34 36.14
CA LEU A 48 10.55 -8.11 35.19
C LEU A 48 10.90 -7.28 33.95
N PHE A 49 9.93 -6.52 33.44
CA PHE A 49 10.14 -5.64 32.29
C PHE A 49 11.14 -4.52 32.63
N ALA A 50 11.01 -3.87 33.79
CA ALA A 50 11.96 -2.87 34.28
C ALA A 50 13.37 -3.45 34.45
N ALA A 51 13.49 -4.66 35.01
CA ALA A 51 14.76 -5.36 35.13
C ALA A 51 15.39 -5.66 33.75
N GLY A 52 14.57 -6.09 32.77
CA GLY A 52 14.99 -6.30 31.39
C GLY A 52 15.49 -5.01 30.71
N LEU A 53 14.77 -3.90 30.89
CA LEU A 53 15.16 -2.58 30.38
C LEU A 53 16.45 -2.09 31.04
N ALA A 54 16.60 -2.25 32.36
CA ALA A 54 17.82 -1.90 33.07
C ALA A 54 19.02 -2.72 32.58
N ALA A 55 18.83 -4.03 32.35
CA ALA A 55 19.85 -4.89 31.76
C ALA A 55 20.23 -4.44 30.34
N LEU A 56 19.25 -4.09 29.50
CA LEU A 56 19.49 -3.57 28.16
C LEU A 56 20.29 -2.26 28.18
N LEU A 57 19.90 -1.30 29.03
CA LEU A 57 20.62 -0.04 29.19
C LEU A 57 22.04 -0.25 29.71
N TRP A 58 22.22 -1.20 30.64
CA TRP A 58 23.55 -1.58 31.11
C TRP A 58 24.41 -2.16 29.98
N ILE A 59 23.85 -3.05 29.14
CA ILE A 59 24.54 -3.62 27.97
C ILE A 59 24.93 -2.51 26.98
N VAL A 60 24.02 -1.58 26.68
CA VAL A 60 24.28 -0.45 25.78
C VAL A 60 25.39 0.44 26.34
N ARG A 61 25.27 0.87 27.61
CA ARG A 61 26.29 1.68 28.29
C ARG A 61 27.65 0.98 28.31
N ARG A 62 27.67 -0.32 28.65
CA ARG A 62 28.91 -1.12 28.67
C ARG A 62 29.52 -1.23 27.28
N SER A 63 28.71 -1.39 26.24
CA SER A 63 29.18 -1.48 24.86
C SER A 63 29.70 -0.15 24.31
N LEU A 64 29.15 0.98 24.74
CA LEU A 64 29.66 2.32 24.40
C LEU A 64 30.95 2.65 25.16
N ASN A 65 31.05 2.26 26.43
CA ASN A 65 32.21 2.59 27.27
C ASN A 65 33.39 1.65 27.05
N THR A 66 33.13 0.36 26.80
CA THR A 66 34.15 -0.68 26.63
C THR A 66 33.86 -1.53 25.39
N PRO A 67 33.98 -0.96 24.18
CA PRO A 67 33.62 -1.64 22.93
C PRO A 67 34.45 -2.91 22.70
N GLU A 68 35.73 -2.91 23.07
CA GLU A 68 36.63 -4.07 22.94
C GLU A 68 36.13 -5.26 23.74
N TRP A 69 35.65 -5.03 24.98
CA TRP A 69 35.08 -6.08 25.81
C TRP A 69 33.82 -6.67 25.17
N SER A 70 32.91 -5.83 24.66
CA SER A 70 31.69 -6.30 24.01
C SER A 70 31.99 -7.07 22.72
N VAL A 71 32.97 -6.63 21.93
CA VAL A 71 33.46 -7.35 20.75
C VAL A 71 34.03 -8.71 21.15
N ALA A 72 34.84 -8.78 22.21
CA ALA A 72 35.41 -10.03 22.71
C ALA A 72 34.32 -11.00 23.17
N GLN A 73 33.32 -10.55 23.93
CA GLN A 73 32.20 -11.41 24.35
C GLN A 73 31.39 -11.89 23.16
N ARG A 74 31.05 -11.00 22.22
CA ARG A 74 30.32 -11.40 21.02
C ARG A 74 31.11 -12.41 20.18
N ASN A 75 32.42 -12.25 20.04
CA ASN A 75 33.26 -13.19 19.32
C ASN A 75 33.36 -14.54 20.05
N ARG A 76 33.43 -14.54 21.39
CA ARG A 76 33.36 -15.78 22.20
C ARG A 76 32.04 -16.50 21.96
N ILE A 77 30.91 -15.81 22.12
CA ILE A 77 29.58 -16.39 21.86
C ILE A 77 29.49 -16.90 20.41
N ALA A 78 29.95 -16.12 19.44
CA ALA A 78 29.93 -16.50 18.03
C ALA A 78 30.85 -17.69 17.68
N ALA A 79 31.92 -17.91 18.45
CA ALA A 79 32.80 -19.07 18.31
C ALA A 79 32.18 -20.34 18.90
N TRP A 80 31.36 -20.21 19.95
CA TRP A 80 30.62 -21.31 20.56
C TRP A 80 29.35 -21.69 19.78
N LEU A 81 28.73 -20.74 19.09
CA LEU A 81 27.51 -20.97 18.31
C LEU A 81 27.81 -21.41 16.88
N PRO A 82 27.32 -22.59 16.44
CA PRO A 82 27.41 -22.99 15.04
C PRO A 82 26.78 -21.95 14.09
N PRO A 83 27.28 -21.79 12.85
CA PRO A 83 26.74 -20.81 11.90
C PRO A 83 25.24 -20.94 11.66
N PHE A 84 24.71 -22.17 11.63
CA PHE A 84 23.28 -22.43 11.49
C PHE A 84 22.48 -21.86 12.67
N VAL A 85 22.95 -22.02 13.91
CA VAL A 85 22.27 -21.48 15.09
C VAL A 85 22.26 -19.95 15.05
N ARG A 86 23.36 -19.32 14.67
CA ARG A 86 23.43 -17.85 14.49
C ARG A 86 22.45 -17.37 13.42
N PHE A 87 22.33 -18.12 12.32
CA PHE A 87 21.36 -17.82 11.27
C PHE A 87 19.92 -17.96 11.77
N THR A 88 19.60 -19.04 12.48
CA THR A 88 18.27 -19.25 13.08
C THR A 88 17.93 -18.14 14.08
N LEU A 89 18.87 -17.74 14.94
CA LEU A 89 18.66 -16.61 15.85
C LEU A 89 18.42 -15.30 15.09
N ALA A 90 19.19 -15.03 14.02
CA ALA A 90 18.95 -13.87 13.18
C ALA A 90 17.55 -13.89 12.56
N LEU A 91 17.10 -15.06 12.07
CA LEU A 91 15.76 -15.25 11.54
C LEU A 91 14.69 -15.01 12.61
N LEU A 92 14.86 -15.55 13.83
CA LEU A 92 13.93 -15.30 14.94
C LEU A 92 13.82 -13.81 15.28
N PHE A 93 14.94 -13.08 15.30
CA PHE A 93 14.90 -11.63 15.49
C PHE A 93 14.21 -10.89 14.33
N VAL A 94 14.37 -11.34 13.08
CA VAL A 94 13.65 -10.79 11.93
C VAL A 94 12.15 -11.03 12.03
N LEU A 95 11.74 -12.23 12.44
CA LEU A 95 10.34 -12.62 12.59
C LEU A 95 9.68 -12.02 13.84
N LEU A 96 10.47 -11.61 14.85
CA LEU A 96 9.95 -11.18 16.15
C LEU A 96 8.93 -10.03 16.03
N PRO A 97 9.20 -8.88 15.38
CA PRO A 97 8.21 -7.82 15.24
C PRO A 97 7.00 -8.25 14.40
N TRP A 98 7.23 -9.04 13.35
CA TRP A 98 6.17 -9.55 12.49
C TRP A 98 5.17 -10.40 13.30
N VAL A 99 5.64 -11.43 14.00
CA VAL A 99 4.77 -12.31 14.79
C VAL A 99 4.12 -11.55 15.95
N PHE A 100 4.89 -10.71 16.65
CA PHE A 100 4.38 -9.96 17.80
C PHE A 100 3.25 -8.99 17.43
N ILE A 101 3.43 -8.23 16.34
CA ILE A 101 2.49 -7.18 15.92
C ILE A 101 1.26 -7.77 15.24
N TYR A 102 1.42 -8.77 14.36
CA TYR A 102 0.34 -9.21 13.48
C TYR A 102 -0.32 -10.53 13.89
N TYR A 103 0.36 -11.38 14.65
CA TYR A 103 -0.10 -12.75 14.96
C TYR A 103 -0.20 -13.02 16.46
N SER A 104 -0.17 -11.96 17.27
CA SER A 104 -0.22 -12.06 18.73
C SER A 104 -1.20 -11.03 19.29
N PRO A 105 -2.01 -11.38 20.31
CA PRO A 105 -2.90 -10.43 20.99
C PRO A 105 -2.16 -9.21 21.53
N TRP A 106 -0.88 -9.37 21.87
CA TRP A 106 -0.03 -8.28 22.36
C TRP A 106 0.20 -7.18 21.33
N GLY A 107 0.11 -7.47 20.02
CA GLY A 107 0.26 -6.46 18.97
C GLY A 107 -0.84 -5.40 19.01
N GLY A 108 -2.07 -5.80 19.39
CA GLY A 108 -3.21 -4.90 19.57
C GLY A 108 -3.20 -4.16 20.91
N LEU A 109 -2.49 -4.70 21.92
CA LEU A 109 -2.34 -4.06 23.23
C LEU A 109 -1.18 -3.05 23.28
N PHE A 110 -0.03 -3.42 22.71
CA PHE A 110 1.18 -2.61 22.69
C PHE A 110 1.28 -1.82 21.38
N THR A 111 0.42 -0.82 21.23
CA THR A 111 0.34 0.07 20.06
C THR A 111 1.22 1.32 20.17
N GLY A 112 1.81 1.55 21.35
CA GLY A 112 2.55 2.77 21.66
C GLY A 112 3.85 2.96 20.85
N LEU A 113 4.23 4.22 20.69
CA LEU A 113 5.41 4.64 19.93
C LEU A 113 6.69 4.02 20.50
N PHE A 114 6.86 4.06 21.82
CA PHE A 114 8.11 3.66 22.47
C PHE A 114 8.25 2.13 22.55
N THR A 115 7.18 1.41 22.89
CA THR A 115 7.17 -0.05 22.95
C THR A 115 7.46 -0.68 21.58
N ARG A 116 6.83 -0.17 20.52
CA ARG A 116 7.07 -0.64 19.14
C ARG A 116 8.46 -0.23 18.61
N SER A 117 8.91 0.98 18.91
CA SER A 117 10.28 1.42 18.60
C SER A 117 11.33 0.56 19.31
N LEU A 118 11.07 0.15 20.55
CA LEU A 118 11.96 -0.70 21.34
C LEU A 118 12.01 -2.11 20.74
N LEU A 119 10.85 -2.70 20.44
CA LEU A 119 10.72 -3.99 19.78
C LEU A 119 11.49 -4.01 18.45
N TYR A 120 11.29 -2.99 17.61
CA TYR A 120 12.00 -2.85 16.34
C TYR A 120 13.51 -2.71 16.54
N SER A 121 13.93 -1.87 17.49
CA SER A 121 15.36 -1.67 17.80
C SER A 121 16.02 -2.96 18.29
N VAL A 122 15.37 -3.70 19.20
CA VAL A 122 15.86 -4.98 19.71
C VAL A 122 15.97 -6.02 18.60
N ALA A 123 14.95 -6.12 17.74
CA ALA A 123 14.95 -7.02 16.58
C ALA A 123 16.10 -6.70 15.61
N VAL A 124 16.26 -5.43 15.23
CA VAL A 124 17.33 -5.00 14.31
C VAL A 124 18.71 -5.23 14.92
N LEU A 125 18.92 -4.85 16.19
CA LEU A 125 20.21 -5.02 16.86
C LEU A 125 20.54 -6.51 17.06
N GLY A 126 19.58 -7.32 17.49
CA GLY A 126 19.73 -8.76 17.66
C GLY A 126 20.11 -9.46 16.35
N ALA A 127 19.37 -9.18 15.26
CA ALA A 127 19.69 -9.69 13.94
C ALA A 127 21.07 -9.20 13.45
N ALA A 128 21.38 -7.92 13.61
CA ALA A 128 22.67 -7.35 13.20
C ALA A 128 23.86 -7.96 13.95
N LEU A 129 23.72 -8.22 15.25
CA LEU A 129 24.73 -8.90 16.07
C LEU A 129 24.97 -10.33 15.58
N CYS A 130 23.90 -11.07 15.29
CA CYS A 130 23.99 -12.44 14.77
C CYS A 130 24.66 -12.50 13.39
N LEU A 131 24.37 -11.53 12.51
CA LEU A 131 24.88 -11.44 11.14
C LEU A 131 26.26 -10.78 11.01
N SER A 132 26.80 -10.20 12.08
CA SER A 132 28.07 -9.48 12.00
C SER A 132 29.29 -10.41 11.91
N PRO A 133 30.28 -10.11 11.05
CA PRO A 133 31.54 -10.86 11.00
C PRO A 133 32.32 -10.77 12.30
N THR A 134 33.00 -11.84 12.69
CA THR A 134 33.89 -11.88 13.86
C THR A 134 35.11 -10.97 13.63
N GLY A 135 35.50 -10.20 14.66
CA GLY A 135 36.84 -9.59 14.73
C GLY A 135 37.03 -8.09 14.44
N MET A 136 36.03 -7.32 13.96
CA MET A 136 36.29 -5.90 13.58
C MET A 136 35.54 -4.84 14.41
N ALA A 137 34.24 -5.02 14.65
CA ALA A 137 33.42 -4.09 15.41
C ALA A 137 32.21 -4.82 15.96
N LEU A 138 31.57 -4.31 17.03
CA LEU A 138 30.40 -4.95 17.65
C LEU A 138 29.24 -5.06 16.65
N LEU A 139 29.01 -4.00 15.89
CA LEU A 139 28.06 -3.93 14.79
C LEU A 139 28.80 -3.45 13.54
N SER A 140 28.64 -4.18 12.44
CA SER A 140 29.14 -3.72 11.13
C SER A 140 28.04 -2.97 10.39
N TRP A 141 28.40 -1.93 9.63
CA TRP A 141 27.40 -1.16 8.90
C TRP A 141 26.61 -2.02 7.92
N ARG A 142 27.30 -2.96 7.24
CA ARG A 142 26.68 -3.91 6.31
C ARG A 142 25.64 -4.79 7.01
N SER A 143 25.96 -5.32 8.18
CA SER A 143 25.06 -6.19 8.94
C SER A 143 23.88 -5.42 9.52
N SER A 144 24.08 -4.18 9.97
CA SER A 144 22.98 -3.33 10.46
C SER A 144 22.01 -2.93 9.34
N LEU A 145 22.52 -2.54 8.17
CA LEU A 145 21.67 -2.23 7.01
C LEU A 145 20.93 -3.48 6.51
N LEU A 146 21.60 -4.64 6.50
CA LEU A 146 20.95 -5.91 6.16
C LEU A 146 19.84 -6.25 7.17
N ALA A 147 20.08 -6.10 8.48
CA ALA A 147 19.08 -6.34 9.50
C ALA A 147 17.88 -5.38 9.37
N LEU A 148 18.11 -4.09 9.16
CA LEU A 148 17.06 -3.10 8.88
C LEU A 148 16.20 -3.50 7.70
N LEU A 149 16.83 -3.90 6.59
CA LEU A 149 16.12 -4.34 5.39
C LEU A 149 15.28 -5.59 5.67
N LEU A 150 15.85 -6.62 6.32
CA LEU A 150 15.15 -7.87 6.58
C LEU A 150 13.99 -7.71 7.56
N VAL A 151 14.19 -6.99 8.67
CA VAL A 151 13.13 -6.70 9.65
C VAL A 151 12.05 -5.84 9.01
N GLY A 152 12.41 -4.82 8.23
CA GLY A 152 11.48 -4.00 7.47
C GLY A 152 10.64 -4.81 6.48
N CYS A 153 11.27 -5.68 5.68
CA CYS A 153 10.55 -6.58 4.78
C CYS A 153 9.62 -7.54 5.55
N GLY A 154 10.06 -8.05 6.71
CA GLY A 154 9.24 -8.90 7.58
C GLY A 154 7.96 -8.19 8.03
N LEU A 155 8.04 -6.91 8.42
CA LEU A 155 6.88 -6.09 8.77
C LEU A 155 5.93 -5.88 7.57
N VAL A 156 6.48 -5.57 6.39
CA VAL A 156 5.68 -5.41 5.16
C VAL A 156 4.94 -6.70 4.80
N LEU A 157 5.62 -7.85 4.88
CA LEU A 157 4.99 -9.15 4.64
C LEU A 157 3.96 -9.47 5.72
N GLY A 158 4.23 -9.13 6.98
CA GLY A 158 3.27 -9.27 8.07
C GLY A 158 1.98 -8.52 7.80
N ASP A 159 2.06 -7.26 7.40
CA ASP A 159 0.89 -6.46 7.05
C ASP A 159 0.08 -7.07 5.91
N ALA A 160 0.76 -7.50 4.84
CA ALA A 160 0.10 -8.04 3.67
C ALA A 160 -0.60 -9.39 3.97
N PHE A 161 0.07 -10.27 4.72
CA PHE A 161 -0.37 -11.64 4.93
C PHE A 161 -1.27 -11.85 6.15
N VAL A 162 -1.34 -10.91 7.10
CA VAL A 162 -2.27 -11.02 8.25
C VAL A 162 -3.72 -11.16 7.80
N ARG A 163 -4.07 -10.61 6.62
CA ARG A 163 -5.39 -10.68 6.00
C ARG A 163 -5.71 -11.99 5.28
N VAL A 164 -4.78 -12.94 5.25
CA VAL A 164 -5.00 -14.24 4.58
C VAL A 164 -5.73 -15.17 5.55
N THR A 165 -7.07 -15.08 5.53
CA THR A 165 -7.97 -15.89 6.36
C THR A 165 -9.13 -16.44 5.52
N ASP A 166 -9.76 -17.50 6.01
CA ASP A 166 -11.00 -18.10 5.48
C ASP A 166 -12.28 -17.43 6.02
N TYR A 167 -12.14 -16.35 6.79
CA TYR A 167 -13.24 -15.56 7.35
C TYR A 167 -14.24 -15.13 6.25
N PRO A 168 -15.54 -15.46 6.36
CA PRO A 168 -16.48 -15.34 5.24
C PRO A 168 -16.86 -13.88 4.90
N LEU A 169 -16.80 -12.99 5.87
CA LEU A 169 -17.20 -11.58 5.72
C LEU A 169 -16.01 -10.69 5.30
N ALA A 170 -16.31 -9.46 4.87
CA ALA A 170 -15.30 -8.50 4.46
C ALA A 170 -14.45 -8.05 5.67
N LEU A 171 -13.14 -7.97 5.50
CA LEU A 171 -12.17 -7.56 6.53
C LEU A 171 -11.98 -6.04 6.62
N HIS A 172 -12.33 -5.32 5.56
CA HIS A 172 -12.21 -3.87 5.50
C HIS A 172 -13.18 -3.29 4.46
N TRP A 173 -13.30 -1.96 4.44
CA TRP A 173 -14.17 -1.23 3.53
C TRP A 173 -13.98 -1.69 2.08
N SER A 174 -15.09 -2.11 1.44
CA SER A 174 -15.19 -2.58 0.05
C SER A 174 -14.42 -3.85 -0.33
N GLU A 175 -13.80 -4.59 0.61
CA GLU A 175 -13.07 -5.83 0.27
C GLU A 175 -13.98 -6.81 -0.49
N GLY A 176 -15.20 -7.00 0.04
CA GLY A 176 -16.20 -7.89 -0.53
C GLY A 176 -16.53 -7.58 -1.98
N ASN A 177 -16.81 -6.30 -2.24
CA ASN A 177 -17.10 -5.80 -3.58
C ASN A 177 -15.89 -5.91 -4.52
N ARG A 178 -14.66 -5.71 -4.04
CA ARG A 178 -13.46 -5.91 -4.86
C ARG A 178 -13.29 -7.37 -5.27
N LEU A 179 -13.47 -8.30 -4.33
CA LEU A 179 -13.42 -9.74 -4.62
C LEU A 179 -14.50 -10.15 -5.65
N TRP A 180 -15.69 -9.56 -5.54
CA TRP A 180 -16.74 -9.67 -6.56
C TRP A 180 -16.28 -9.11 -7.91
N ASP A 181 -15.76 -7.87 -7.97
CA ASP A 181 -15.32 -7.27 -9.23
C ASP A 181 -14.29 -8.16 -9.96
N TYR A 182 -13.30 -8.66 -9.21
CA TYR A 182 -12.23 -9.50 -9.74
C TYR A 182 -12.77 -10.80 -10.32
N SER A 183 -13.83 -11.34 -9.72
CA SER A 183 -14.40 -12.62 -10.14
C SER A 183 -15.16 -12.54 -11.46
N ILE A 184 -15.71 -11.39 -11.87
CA ILE A 184 -16.68 -11.36 -12.98
C ILE A 184 -16.06 -11.79 -14.31
N LEU A 185 -14.79 -11.46 -14.59
CA LEU A 185 -14.16 -11.77 -15.87
C LEU A 185 -13.98 -13.27 -16.11
N PHE A 186 -13.49 -14.02 -15.11
CA PHE A 186 -13.17 -15.44 -15.24
C PHE A 186 -14.11 -16.37 -14.47
N GLY A 187 -14.84 -15.83 -13.49
CA GLY A 187 -15.71 -16.53 -12.56
C GLY A 187 -17.19 -16.15 -12.68
N ARG A 188 -17.63 -15.55 -13.80
CA ARG A 188 -19.05 -15.20 -14.04
C ARG A 188 -20.03 -16.33 -13.72
N ALA A 189 -19.66 -17.57 -14.05
CA ALA A 189 -20.49 -18.75 -13.84
C ALA A 189 -20.78 -19.07 -12.35
N ARG A 190 -20.15 -18.34 -11.42
CA ARG A 190 -20.43 -18.43 -9.98
C ARG A 190 -21.74 -17.77 -9.57
N TYR A 191 -22.32 -16.92 -10.42
CA TYR A 191 -23.51 -16.15 -10.11
C TYR A 191 -24.73 -16.69 -10.85
N ALA A 192 -25.85 -16.79 -10.14
CA ALA A 192 -27.16 -16.96 -10.74
C ALA A 192 -27.60 -15.64 -11.38
N TYR A 193 -27.24 -15.45 -12.66
CA TYR A 193 -27.58 -14.27 -13.47
C TYR A 193 -27.73 -14.66 -14.95
N PRO A 194 -28.66 -14.05 -15.71
CA PRO A 194 -28.88 -14.40 -17.12
C PRO A 194 -27.60 -14.37 -17.96
N ALA A 195 -27.33 -15.43 -18.72
CA ALA A 195 -26.06 -15.60 -19.43
C ALA A 195 -25.84 -14.54 -20.53
N ASP A 196 -26.92 -14.04 -21.11
CA ASP A 196 -27.00 -13.05 -22.19
C ASP A 196 -26.89 -11.59 -21.73
N GLN A 197 -27.06 -11.32 -20.42
CA GLN A 197 -27.02 -9.96 -19.89
C GLN A 197 -25.62 -9.58 -19.36
N PRO A 198 -25.08 -8.40 -19.69
CA PRO A 198 -23.83 -7.94 -19.09
C PRO A 198 -24.01 -7.71 -17.58
N ILE A 199 -22.96 -8.00 -16.81
CA ILE A 199 -22.88 -7.57 -15.40
C ILE A 199 -22.00 -6.32 -15.39
N PHE A 200 -22.55 -5.20 -14.94
CA PHE A 200 -21.77 -3.99 -14.70
C PHE A 200 -20.78 -4.23 -13.56
N VAL A 201 -19.53 -3.77 -13.72
CA VAL A 201 -18.47 -3.91 -12.71
C VAL A 201 -17.74 -2.59 -12.58
N TRP A 202 -17.53 -2.14 -11.34
CA TRP A 202 -16.83 -0.87 -11.08
C TRP A 202 -15.32 -1.08 -10.95
N ILE A 203 -14.71 -1.59 -12.02
CA ILE A 203 -13.26 -1.78 -12.11
C ILE A 203 -12.76 -1.73 -13.56
N ASP A 204 -11.54 -1.22 -13.76
CA ASP A 204 -10.84 -1.28 -15.04
C ASP A 204 -10.52 -2.74 -15.47
N PRO A 205 -10.73 -3.11 -16.75
CA PRO A 205 -10.44 -4.47 -17.25
C PRO A 205 -8.99 -4.92 -17.02
N GLY A 206 -8.02 -4.02 -17.12
CA GLY A 206 -6.61 -4.35 -16.89
C GLY A 206 -6.31 -4.79 -15.44
N ARG A 207 -7.05 -4.27 -14.45
CA ARG A 207 -6.95 -4.76 -13.07
C ARG A 207 -7.69 -6.07 -12.90
N GLN A 208 -8.87 -6.18 -13.51
CA GLN A 208 -9.68 -7.39 -13.45
C GLN A 208 -8.94 -8.61 -14.01
N THR A 209 -8.18 -8.45 -15.09
CA THR A 209 -7.40 -9.56 -15.69
C THR A 209 -6.38 -10.16 -14.73
N LEU A 210 -5.76 -9.37 -13.84
CA LEU A 210 -4.72 -9.88 -12.93
C LEU A 210 -5.28 -10.41 -11.62
N TRP A 211 -6.15 -9.64 -10.96
CA TRP A 211 -6.78 -10.13 -9.72
C TRP A 211 -7.81 -11.22 -9.97
N GLY A 212 -8.37 -11.29 -11.17
CA GLY A 212 -9.31 -12.31 -11.58
C GLY A 212 -8.67 -13.67 -11.87
N LEU A 213 -7.35 -13.76 -12.11
CA LEU A 213 -6.70 -15.03 -12.52
C LEU A 213 -7.05 -16.25 -11.66
N PRO A 214 -7.10 -16.16 -10.31
CA PRO A 214 -7.45 -17.32 -9.49
C PRO A 214 -8.88 -17.84 -9.74
N PHE A 215 -9.80 -17.01 -10.25
CA PHE A 215 -11.18 -17.40 -10.54
C PHE A 215 -11.34 -18.28 -11.79
N LEU A 216 -10.25 -18.54 -12.53
CA LEU A 216 -10.18 -19.63 -13.51
C LEU A 216 -10.42 -21.00 -12.85
N SER A 217 -10.12 -21.12 -11.54
CA SER A 217 -10.49 -22.28 -10.74
C SER A 217 -11.92 -22.17 -10.24
N ALA A 218 -12.73 -23.22 -10.46
CA ALA A 218 -14.09 -23.31 -9.92
C ALA A 218 -14.11 -23.46 -8.38
N ASP A 219 -13.04 -24.00 -7.80
CA ASP A 219 -12.93 -24.33 -6.37
C ASP A 219 -12.13 -23.29 -5.57
N LEU A 220 -11.91 -22.10 -6.13
CA LEU A 220 -11.22 -21.01 -5.42
C LEU A 220 -11.94 -20.66 -4.11
N THR A 221 -11.19 -20.72 -3.00
CA THR A 221 -11.62 -20.28 -1.67
C THR A 221 -11.32 -18.81 -1.42
N ILE A 222 -12.00 -18.18 -0.45
CA ILE A 222 -11.75 -16.78 -0.08
C ILE A 222 -10.32 -16.57 0.46
N ALA A 223 -9.79 -17.53 1.22
CA ALA A 223 -8.42 -17.52 1.72
C ALA A 223 -7.40 -17.52 0.56
N ALA A 224 -7.63 -18.34 -0.47
CA ALA A 224 -6.76 -18.37 -1.65
C ALA A 224 -6.82 -17.05 -2.45
N ALA A 225 -8.01 -16.44 -2.57
CA ALA A 225 -8.15 -15.13 -3.20
C ALA A 225 -7.44 -14.01 -2.42
N ARG A 226 -7.51 -14.04 -1.08
CA ARG A 226 -6.77 -13.13 -0.20
C ARG A 226 -5.26 -13.34 -0.26
N ALA A 227 -4.81 -14.60 -0.29
CA ALA A 227 -3.41 -14.94 -0.51
C ALA A 227 -2.90 -14.40 -1.85
N TRP A 228 -3.69 -14.54 -2.92
CA TRP A 228 -3.37 -13.94 -4.21
C TRP A 228 -3.28 -12.41 -4.14
N SER A 229 -4.22 -11.75 -3.45
CA SER A 229 -4.17 -10.30 -3.23
C SER A 229 -2.89 -9.87 -2.50
N ALA A 230 -2.53 -10.56 -1.41
CA ALA A 230 -1.30 -10.31 -0.66
C ALA A 230 -0.03 -10.53 -1.50
N LEU A 231 -0.02 -11.53 -2.40
CA LEU A 231 1.06 -11.73 -3.35
C LEU A 231 1.14 -10.57 -4.36
N MET A 232 0.01 -10.11 -4.90
CA MET A 232 -0.02 -9.00 -5.87
C MET A 232 0.43 -7.68 -5.25
N THR A 233 0.27 -7.48 -3.94
CA THR A 233 0.75 -6.28 -3.25
C THR A 233 2.20 -6.39 -2.73
N THR A 234 2.89 -7.51 -2.95
CA THR A 234 4.26 -7.71 -2.44
C THR A 234 5.23 -8.20 -3.52
N LEU A 235 4.97 -9.36 -4.11
CA LEU A 235 5.91 -10.02 -5.04
C LEU A 235 6.27 -9.15 -6.27
N PRO A 236 5.32 -8.46 -6.95
CA PRO A 236 5.67 -7.58 -8.06
C PRO A 236 6.68 -6.50 -7.71
N TYR A 237 6.66 -5.98 -6.47
CA TYR A 237 7.58 -4.92 -6.06
C TYR A 237 9.03 -5.44 -6.00
N ALA A 238 9.22 -6.65 -5.46
CA ALA A 238 10.52 -7.31 -5.44
C ALA A 238 11.02 -7.64 -6.85
N LEU A 239 10.11 -8.17 -7.69
CA LEU A 239 10.40 -8.47 -9.10
C LEU A 239 10.88 -7.22 -9.84
N LEU A 240 10.19 -6.08 -9.69
CA LEU A 240 10.62 -4.83 -10.31
C LEU A 240 12.04 -4.44 -9.90
N GLY A 241 12.40 -4.56 -8.62
CA GLY A 241 13.78 -4.34 -8.18
C GLY A 241 14.79 -5.26 -8.90
N TRP A 242 14.48 -6.54 -9.05
CA TRP A 242 15.37 -7.47 -9.76
C TRP A 242 15.49 -7.21 -11.27
N PHE A 243 14.48 -6.60 -11.91
CA PHE A 243 14.57 -6.18 -13.31
C PHE A 243 15.21 -4.80 -13.47
N ALA A 244 15.00 -3.89 -12.52
CA ALA A 244 15.58 -2.54 -12.51
C ALA A 244 17.10 -2.58 -12.25
N PHE A 245 17.54 -3.42 -11.32
CA PHE A 245 18.95 -3.60 -10.98
C PHE A 245 19.53 -4.80 -11.72
N ARG A 246 20.61 -4.60 -12.46
CA ARG A 246 21.28 -5.71 -13.16
C ARG A 246 22.24 -6.45 -12.23
N PRO A 247 22.32 -7.80 -12.34
CA PRO A 247 23.29 -8.56 -11.57
C PRO A 247 24.70 -8.23 -12.04
N LEU A 248 25.54 -7.74 -11.13
CA LEU A 248 26.97 -7.56 -11.38
C LEU A 248 27.70 -8.91 -11.19
N PRO A 249 28.79 -9.18 -11.94
CA PRO A 249 29.57 -10.40 -11.79
C PRO A 249 29.99 -10.62 -10.32
N GLY A 250 29.73 -11.81 -9.78
CA GLY A 250 30.04 -12.16 -8.38
C GLY A 250 29.14 -11.51 -7.31
N ALA A 251 28.18 -10.65 -7.67
CA ALA A 251 27.38 -9.87 -6.72
C ALA A 251 25.91 -10.31 -6.61
N ARG A 252 25.60 -11.60 -6.85
CA ARG A 252 24.22 -12.13 -6.83
C ARG A 252 23.46 -11.80 -5.54
N ARG A 253 24.14 -11.79 -4.40
CA ARG A 253 23.54 -11.41 -3.11
C ARG A 253 23.05 -9.96 -3.11
N GLN A 254 23.85 -9.03 -3.62
CA GLN A 254 23.46 -7.60 -3.69
C GLN A 254 22.26 -7.41 -4.61
N TRP A 255 22.24 -8.12 -5.75
CA TRP A 255 21.09 -8.12 -6.66
C TRP A 255 19.82 -8.63 -5.98
N PHE A 256 19.90 -9.74 -5.24
CA PHE A 256 18.77 -10.24 -4.47
C PHE A 256 18.26 -9.21 -3.46
N LEU A 257 19.17 -8.59 -2.70
CA LEU A 257 18.84 -7.53 -1.72
C LEU A 257 18.24 -6.28 -2.37
N ALA A 258 18.60 -5.95 -3.62
CA ALA A 258 18.00 -4.83 -4.35
C ALA A 258 16.50 -5.06 -4.63
N GLY A 259 16.08 -6.30 -4.89
CA GLY A 259 14.65 -6.64 -4.97
C GLY A 259 13.95 -6.51 -3.62
N LEU A 260 14.54 -7.01 -2.53
CA LEU A 260 13.97 -6.81 -1.20
C LEU A 260 13.86 -5.33 -0.83
N TRP A 261 14.85 -4.53 -1.21
CA TRP A 261 14.80 -3.09 -1.04
C TRP A 261 13.66 -2.46 -1.83
N ALA A 262 13.44 -2.87 -3.09
CA ALA A 262 12.33 -2.37 -3.89
C ALA A 262 10.96 -2.76 -3.28
N LEU A 263 10.82 -3.96 -2.73
CA LEU A 263 9.65 -4.37 -1.95
C LEU A 263 9.40 -3.41 -0.78
N LEU A 264 10.43 -3.20 0.05
CA LEU A 264 10.32 -2.31 1.21
C LEU A 264 10.00 -0.87 0.80
N PHE A 265 10.72 -0.34 -0.20
CA PHE A 265 10.58 1.04 -0.67
C PHE A 265 9.20 1.31 -1.29
N LEU A 266 8.70 0.41 -2.13
CA LEU A 266 7.43 0.60 -2.84
C LEU A 266 6.23 0.42 -1.91
N ASN A 267 6.37 -0.30 -0.78
CA ASN A 267 5.29 -0.44 0.21
C ASN A 267 4.90 0.88 0.92
N GLN A 268 5.63 1.97 0.70
CA GLN A 268 5.30 3.30 1.21
C GLN A 268 4.06 3.92 0.57
N GLY A 269 3.66 3.42 -0.60
CA GLY A 269 2.40 3.78 -1.25
C GLY A 269 1.72 2.50 -1.75
N PRO A 270 0.39 2.35 -1.60
CA PRO A 270 -0.33 1.25 -2.23
C PRO A 270 -0.25 1.38 -3.75
N ILE A 271 0.63 0.60 -4.40
CA ILE A 271 0.78 0.61 -5.86
C ILE A 271 0.18 -0.65 -6.44
N TYR A 272 -0.76 -0.49 -7.35
CA TYR A 272 -1.39 -1.62 -8.03
C TYR A 272 -0.38 -2.37 -8.92
N ALA A 273 -0.35 -3.69 -8.78
CA ALA A 273 0.52 -4.60 -9.53
C ALA A 273 0.55 -4.39 -11.06
N PRO A 274 -0.55 -4.06 -11.78
CA PRO A 274 -0.50 -3.83 -13.21
C PRO A 274 0.49 -2.74 -13.63
N LEU A 275 0.56 -1.65 -12.87
CA LEU A 275 1.55 -0.59 -13.13
C LEU A 275 2.98 -1.11 -12.95
N ILE A 276 3.22 -1.92 -11.91
CA ILE A 276 4.51 -2.54 -11.62
C ILE A 276 4.90 -3.54 -12.71
N LEU A 277 3.96 -4.35 -13.20
CA LEU A 277 4.17 -5.27 -14.32
C LEU A 277 4.51 -4.52 -15.61
N SER A 278 3.82 -3.39 -15.90
CA SER A 278 4.22 -2.50 -16.99
C SER A 278 5.64 -1.96 -16.82
N ALA A 279 6.03 -1.58 -15.60
CA ALA A 279 7.39 -1.14 -15.32
C ALA A 279 8.43 -2.27 -15.49
N ILE A 280 8.10 -3.50 -15.08
CA ILE A 280 8.92 -4.70 -15.29
C ILE A 280 9.15 -4.95 -16.78
N LEU A 281 8.10 -4.85 -17.61
CA LEU A 281 8.22 -4.99 -19.07
C LEU A 281 9.18 -3.95 -19.66
N VAL A 282 9.06 -2.68 -19.25
CA VAL A 282 9.95 -1.60 -19.69
C VAL A 282 11.39 -1.81 -19.20
N ALA A 283 11.57 -2.19 -17.93
CA ALA A 283 12.88 -2.49 -17.35
C ALA A 283 13.54 -3.69 -18.05
N PHE A 284 12.78 -4.72 -18.40
CA PHE A 284 13.26 -5.88 -19.14
C PHE A 284 13.64 -5.54 -20.58
N ALA A 285 12.90 -4.65 -21.24
CA ALA A 285 13.19 -4.16 -22.59
C ALA A 285 14.48 -3.31 -22.65
N ARG A 286 14.95 -2.79 -21.52
CA ARG A 286 16.17 -1.96 -21.42
C ARG A 286 17.39 -2.67 -22.04
N ARG A 287 18.07 -2.02 -22.98
CA ARG A 287 19.20 -2.54 -23.78
C ARG A 287 18.94 -3.85 -24.56
N LYS A 288 17.69 -4.26 -24.78
CA LYS A 288 17.35 -5.34 -25.72
C LYS A 288 17.39 -4.82 -27.17
N PRO A 289 17.49 -5.67 -28.20
CA PRO A 289 17.35 -5.22 -29.57
C PRO A 289 15.97 -4.55 -29.79
N LEU A 290 15.89 -3.60 -30.73
CA LEU A 290 14.67 -2.80 -30.96
C LEU A 290 13.45 -3.66 -31.28
N TRP A 291 13.61 -4.71 -32.09
CA TRP A 291 12.53 -5.62 -32.46
C TRP A 291 11.86 -6.30 -31.26
N LEU A 292 12.60 -6.49 -30.15
CA LEU A 292 12.06 -7.02 -28.91
C LEU A 292 11.59 -5.90 -27.97
N SER A 293 12.29 -4.77 -27.95
CA SER A 293 11.98 -3.65 -27.06
C SER A 293 10.67 -2.96 -27.42
N ILE A 294 10.39 -2.77 -28.71
CA ILE A 294 9.17 -2.15 -29.23
C ILE A 294 7.90 -2.89 -28.75
N PRO A 295 7.73 -4.21 -29.02
CA PRO A 295 6.51 -4.91 -28.59
C PRO A 295 6.37 -4.98 -27.06
N LEU A 296 7.48 -5.12 -26.32
CA LEU A 296 7.43 -5.13 -24.85
C LEU A 296 6.96 -3.79 -24.27
N VAL A 297 7.49 -2.67 -24.77
CA VAL A 297 7.11 -1.33 -24.32
C VAL A 297 5.69 -0.97 -24.78
N ALA A 298 5.29 -1.39 -25.98
CA ALA A 298 3.91 -1.25 -26.45
C ALA A 298 2.92 -2.04 -25.59
N LEU A 299 3.24 -3.30 -25.24
CA LEU A 299 2.44 -4.11 -24.33
C LEU A 299 2.34 -3.46 -22.95
N ALA A 300 3.43 -2.92 -22.42
CA ALA A 300 3.42 -2.17 -21.18
C ALA A 300 2.47 -0.95 -21.23
N GLY A 301 2.50 -0.21 -22.34
CA GLY A 301 1.59 0.91 -22.63
C GLY A 301 0.12 0.48 -22.67
N VAL A 302 -0.19 -0.60 -23.38
CA VAL A 302 -1.55 -1.19 -23.44
C VAL A 302 -2.02 -1.59 -22.05
N TYR A 303 -1.20 -2.31 -21.31
CA TYR A 303 -1.59 -2.84 -20.01
C TYR A 303 -1.77 -1.73 -18.96
N ALA A 304 -0.88 -0.72 -18.97
CA ALA A 304 -1.01 0.45 -18.10
C ALA A 304 -2.31 1.22 -18.40
N GLY A 305 -2.55 1.58 -19.67
CA GLY A 305 -3.73 2.36 -20.06
C GLY A 305 -5.07 1.62 -19.87
N THR A 306 -5.09 0.29 -20.05
CA THR A 306 -6.28 -0.54 -19.76
C THR A 306 -6.52 -0.76 -18.28
N SER A 307 -5.53 -0.52 -17.42
CA SER A 307 -5.63 -0.68 -15.96
C SER A 307 -5.91 0.63 -15.21
N ARG A 308 -5.49 1.78 -15.75
CA ARG A 308 -5.86 3.13 -15.29
C ARG A 308 -5.48 4.14 -16.35
N PHE A 309 -6.39 5.03 -16.73
CA PHE A 309 -6.09 6.00 -17.79
C PHE A 309 -4.90 6.93 -17.45
N THR A 310 -4.71 7.30 -16.18
CA THR A 310 -3.60 8.16 -15.74
C THR A 310 -2.23 7.50 -15.95
N TRP A 311 -2.16 6.17 -16.02
CA TRP A 311 -0.91 5.44 -16.26
C TRP A 311 -0.55 5.32 -17.74
N SER A 312 -1.40 5.76 -18.66
CA SER A 312 -1.21 5.59 -20.11
C SER A 312 0.09 6.21 -20.64
N PHE A 313 0.65 7.18 -19.92
CA PHE A 313 1.91 7.84 -20.29
C PHE A 313 3.15 7.22 -19.61
N ALA A 314 2.96 6.42 -18.56
CA ALA A 314 4.07 5.99 -17.72
C ALA A 314 5.10 5.13 -18.46
N PRO A 315 4.70 4.10 -19.24
CA PRO A 315 5.66 3.26 -19.96
C PRO A 315 6.48 4.02 -21.00
N ALA A 316 5.88 5.00 -21.68
CA ALA A 316 6.57 5.87 -22.63
C ALA A 316 7.66 6.71 -21.97
N ILE A 317 7.30 7.40 -20.87
CA ILE A 317 8.23 8.24 -20.10
C ILE A 317 9.37 7.39 -19.53
N TRP A 318 9.07 6.22 -18.94
CA TRP A 318 10.10 5.31 -18.44
C TRP A 318 11.01 4.80 -19.55
N ALA A 319 10.47 4.45 -20.71
CA ALA A 319 11.27 3.96 -21.83
C ALA A 319 12.23 5.05 -22.36
N VAL A 320 11.77 6.29 -22.49
CA VAL A 320 12.61 7.44 -22.86
C VAL A 320 13.68 7.69 -21.80
N MET A 321 13.28 7.74 -20.52
CA MET A 321 14.17 7.98 -19.39
C MET A 321 15.29 6.94 -19.33
N LEU A 322 14.96 5.65 -19.45
CA LEU A 322 15.93 4.56 -19.39
C LEU A 322 16.81 4.49 -20.65
N ALA A 323 16.22 4.66 -21.85
CA ALA A 323 16.97 4.62 -23.11
C ALA A 323 18.00 5.76 -23.18
N LEU A 324 17.62 6.98 -22.79
CA LEU A 324 18.54 8.11 -22.75
C LEU A 324 19.57 7.95 -21.62
N SER A 325 19.19 7.43 -20.46
CA SER A 325 20.14 7.19 -19.36
C SER A 325 21.23 6.17 -19.71
N ASP A 326 20.91 5.22 -20.61
CA ASP A 326 21.86 4.21 -21.11
C ASP A 326 22.71 4.68 -22.29
N ALA A 327 22.35 5.82 -22.90
CA ALA A 327 23.03 6.33 -24.07
C ALA A 327 24.48 6.70 -23.76
N ALA A 328 25.39 6.24 -24.61
CA ALA A 328 26.81 6.51 -24.45
C ALA A 328 27.19 7.84 -25.11
N LEU A 329 27.95 8.65 -24.38
CA LEU A 329 28.43 9.94 -24.87
C LEU A 329 29.51 9.75 -25.95
N GLN A 330 29.31 10.36 -27.12
CA GLN A 330 30.35 10.54 -28.15
C GLN A 330 30.66 12.03 -28.25
N HIS A 331 31.85 12.44 -27.83
CA HIS A 331 32.32 13.84 -27.86
C HIS A 331 31.27 14.88 -27.39
N PRO A 332 31.29 15.20 -26.09
CA PRO A 332 30.15 15.42 -25.15
C PRO A 332 28.68 15.30 -25.61
N ARG A 333 28.36 14.71 -26.78
CA ARG A 333 27.01 14.67 -27.35
C ARG A 333 26.45 13.25 -27.33
N LEU A 334 25.13 13.16 -27.39
CA LEU A 334 24.42 11.90 -27.57
C LEU A 334 24.49 11.48 -29.03
N ARG A 335 24.54 10.18 -29.28
CA ARG A 335 24.44 9.65 -30.64
C ARG A 335 23.00 9.82 -31.12
N VAL A 336 22.84 10.17 -32.39
CA VAL A 336 21.52 10.28 -33.03
C VAL A 336 20.75 8.95 -32.91
N GLN A 337 21.45 7.82 -33.00
CA GLN A 337 20.86 6.48 -32.84
C GLN A 337 20.24 6.26 -31.45
N ASP A 338 20.86 6.79 -30.39
CA ASP A 338 20.36 6.66 -29.01
C ASP A 338 19.12 7.54 -28.80
N VAL A 339 19.11 8.74 -29.38
CA VAL A 339 17.95 9.64 -29.38
C VAL A 339 16.79 9.04 -30.19
N ALA A 340 17.07 8.52 -31.39
CA ALA A 340 16.10 7.83 -32.22
C ALA A 340 15.51 6.61 -31.51
N ARG A 341 16.35 5.81 -30.84
CA ARG A 341 15.90 4.69 -30.01
C ARG A 341 14.96 5.17 -28.90
N ALA A 342 15.31 6.22 -28.18
CA ALA A 342 14.46 6.76 -27.13
C ALA A 342 13.11 7.23 -27.69
N ALA A 343 13.10 7.93 -28.84
CA ALA A 343 11.88 8.38 -29.50
C ALA A 343 10.99 7.19 -29.95
N ILE A 344 11.57 6.18 -30.61
CA ILE A 344 10.85 4.98 -31.06
C ILE A 344 10.21 4.26 -29.87
N LEU A 345 10.95 4.06 -28.78
CA LEU A 345 10.42 3.40 -27.59
C LEU A 345 9.39 4.26 -26.85
N GLY A 346 9.57 5.57 -26.81
CA GLY A 346 8.58 6.51 -26.29
C GLY A 346 7.26 6.43 -27.05
N LEU A 347 7.30 6.47 -28.38
CA LEU A 347 6.12 6.30 -29.24
C LEU A 347 5.47 4.92 -29.06
N SER A 348 6.29 3.87 -28.93
CA SER A 348 5.79 2.52 -28.66
C SER A 348 5.01 2.48 -27.34
N GLY A 349 5.49 3.13 -26.29
CA GLY A 349 4.81 3.18 -24.99
C GLY A 349 3.50 3.95 -24.98
N LEU A 350 3.30 4.85 -25.96
CA LEU A 350 2.06 5.61 -26.13
C LEU A 350 1.01 4.89 -26.98
N TRP A 351 1.34 3.75 -27.59
CA TRP A 351 0.53 3.08 -28.63
C TRP A 351 -0.94 2.80 -28.26
N SER A 352 -1.26 2.72 -26.96
CA SER A 352 -2.61 2.43 -26.47
C SER A 352 -3.47 3.70 -26.29
N LYS A 353 -3.98 3.97 -25.08
CA LYS A 353 -4.75 5.16 -24.73
C LYS A 353 -3.89 6.44 -24.74
N GLY A 354 -2.57 6.32 -24.60
CA GLY A 354 -1.66 7.48 -24.55
C GLY A 354 -1.70 8.34 -25.82
N LEU A 355 -1.69 7.70 -27.00
CA LEU A 355 -1.70 8.39 -28.29
C LEU A 355 -3.05 9.11 -28.54
N PRO A 356 -4.24 8.48 -28.41
CA PRO A 356 -5.53 9.17 -28.50
C PRO A 356 -5.66 10.34 -27.53
N ILE A 357 -5.24 10.18 -26.26
CA ILE A 357 -5.27 11.28 -25.28
C ILE A 357 -4.39 12.43 -25.74
N LEU A 358 -3.15 12.14 -26.16
CA LEU A 358 -2.21 13.16 -26.61
C LEU A 358 -2.73 13.89 -27.85
N THR A 359 -3.23 13.16 -28.84
CA THR A 359 -3.81 13.76 -30.05
C THR A 359 -5.05 14.57 -29.72
N GLY A 360 -5.89 14.11 -28.79
CA GLY A 360 -7.04 14.85 -28.31
C GLY A 360 -6.64 16.17 -27.66
N ILE A 361 -5.62 16.15 -26.79
CA ILE A 361 -5.08 17.35 -26.15
C ILE A 361 -4.54 18.33 -27.19
N VAL A 362 -3.70 17.86 -28.11
CA VAL A 362 -3.11 18.70 -29.17
C VAL A 362 -4.21 19.29 -30.05
N ASN A 363 -5.17 18.48 -30.50
CA ASN A 363 -6.27 18.95 -31.33
C ASN A 363 -7.14 19.99 -30.59
N SER A 364 -7.41 19.81 -29.29
CA SER A 364 -8.14 20.79 -28.49
C SER A 364 -7.38 22.11 -28.30
N LEU A 365 -6.05 22.08 -28.21
CA LEU A 365 -5.22 23.30 -28.11
C LEU A 365 -5.12 24.05 -29.44
N LEU A 366 -5.23 23.34 -30.56
CA LEU A 366 -5.17 23.91 -31.91
C LEU A 366 -6.56 24.29 -32.45
N ALA A 367 -7.64 23.79 -31.84
CA ALA A 367 -9.00 24.10 -32.25
C ALA A 367 -9.40 25.54 -31.86
N PRO A 368 -10.11 26.29 -32.74
CA PRO A 368 -10.76 27.53 -32.36
C PRO A 368 -11.73 27.29 -31.21
N ALA A 369 -11.85 28.24 -30.27
CA ALA A 369 -12.72 28.13 -29.11
C ALA A 369 -14.20 28.01 -29.52
N VAL A 370 -14.65 26.79 -29.80
CA VAL A 370 -16.05 26.46 -30.03
C VAL A 370 -16.54 25.72 -28.78
N SER A 371 -17.56 26.31 -28.15
CA SER A 371 -18.30 25.71 -27.04
C SER A 371 -19.07 24.48 -27.53
N SER A 372 -18.43 23.30 -27.55
CA SER A 372 -19.16 22.05 -27.70
C SER A 372 -19.90 21.74 -26.38
N PRO A 373 -21.17 21.30 -26.43
CA PRO A 373 -21.92 20.93 -25.24
C PRO A 373 -21.27 19.75 -24.52
N MET A 374 -21.33 19.77 -23.18
CA MET A 374 -20.87 18.66 -22.33
C MET A 374 -21.66 17.41 -22.69
N VAL A 375 -20.99 16.41 -23.25
CA VAL A 375 -21.53 15.06 -23.31
C VAL A 375 -21.43 14.49 -21.89
N ASP A 376 -22.57 14.11 -21.31
CA ASP A 376 -22.70 13.35 -20.06
C ASP A 376 -22.01 11.98 -20.22
N GLY A 377 -20.68 11.98 -20.18
CA GLY A 377 -19.88 10.79 -20.04
C GLY A 377 -19.79 10.47 -18.56
N THR A 378 -20.42 9.38 -18.15
CA THR A 378 -20.28 8.80 -16.80
C THR A 378 -18.80 8.74 -16.43
N PRO A 379 -18.33 9.56 -15.47
CA PRO A 379 -16.91 9.59 -15.12
C PRO A 379 -16.54 8.23 -14.53
N GLY A 380 -15.57 7.53 -15.12
CA GLY A 380 -14.91 6.38 -14.49
C GLY A 380 -14.86 5.08 -15.31
N ALA A 381 -15.66 4.93 -16.36
CA ALA A 381 -15.60 3.75 -17.25
C ALA A 381 -15.30 4.07 -18.73
N GLN A 382 -15.61 5.28 -19.20
CA GLN A 382 -15.33 5.70 -20.58
C GLN A 382 -14.23 6.77 -20.64
N GLY A 383 -13.24 6.51 -21.48
CA GLY A 383 -11.93 7.15 -21.44
C GLY A 383 -11.94 8.65 -21.68
N VAL A 384 -11.03 9.34 -20.98
CA VAL A 384 -10.58 10.68 -21.35
C VAL A 384 -9.96 10.60 -22.75
N THR A 385 -10.51 11.30 -23.73
CA THR A 385 -9.95 11.41 -25.09
C THR A 385 -9.83 12.86 -25.58
N SER A 386 -10.20 13.84 -24.74
CA SER A 386 -10.17 15.26 -25.05
C SER A 386 -9.80 16.10 -23.82
N VAL A 387 -9.47 17.38 -24.02
CA VAL A 387 -9.24 18.33 -22.91
C VAL A 387 -10.50 18.52 -22.07
N GLN A 388 -11.69 18.54 -22.68
CA GLN A 388 -12.95 18.63 -21.93
C GLN A 388 -13.20 17.37 -21.09
N GLY A 389 -12.91 16.17 -21.61
CA GLY A 389 -13.01 14.92 -20.84
C GLY A 389 -12.00 14.88 -19.69
N LEU A 390 -10.79 15.42 -19.90
CA LEU A 390 -9.80 15.56 -18.84
C LEU A 390 -10.26 16.57 -17.79
N GLN A 391 -10.80 17.70 -18.21
CA GLN A 391 -11.36 18.72 -17.32
C GLN A 391 -12.53 18.14 -16.50
N ALA A 392 -13.47 17.43 -17.13
CA ALA A 392 -14.59 16.79 -16.44
C ALA A 392 -14.12 15.82 -15.35
N VAL A 393 -13.11 14.98 -15.64
CA VAL A 393 -12.52 14.09 -14.63
C VAL A 393 -11.73 14.88 -13.57
N VAL A 394 -11.09 15.98 -13.93
CA VAL A 394 -10.35 16.86 -13.02
C VAL A 394 -11.28 17.63 -12.08
N THR A 395 -12.46 18.03 -12.53
CA THR A 395 -13.43 18.84 -11.77
C THR A 395 -14.60 18.05 -11.18
N SER A 396 -14.72 16.74 -11.46
CA SER A 396 -15.84 15.90 -11.00
C SER A 396 -15.93 15.78 -9.48
N GLN A 397 -14.83 16.04 -8.77
CA GLN A 397 -14.75 15.97 -7.31
C GLN A 397 -14.09 17.24 -6.77
N PRO A 398 -14.57 17.77 -5.63
CA PRO A 398 -13.95 18.93 -5.01
C PRO A 398 -12.53 18.63 -4.51
N TYR A 399 -11.74 19.68 -4.32
CA TYR A 399 -10.39 19.57 -3.76
C TYR A 399 -10.40 19.73 -2.23
N ALA A 400 -9.71 18.82 -1.55
CA ALA A 400 -9.34 18.85 -0.13
C ALA A 400 -7.83 19.17 0.02
N TRP A 401 -7.43 20.41 -0.27
CA TRP A 401 -6.03 20.86 -0.18
C TRP A 401 -5.38 20.65 1.19
N GLN A 402 -6.18 20.60 2.25
CA GLN A 402 -5.73 20.26 3.60
C GLN A 402 -5.00 18.90 3.69
N ARG A 403 -5.25 17.96 2.76
CA ARG A 403 -4.55 16.66 2.68
C ARG A 403 -3.06 16.78 2.35
N MET A 404 -2.62 17.92 1.81
CA MET A 404 -1.21 18.16 1.49
C MET A 404 -0.34 18.30 2.74
N LEU A 405 -0.92 18.82 3.83
CA LEU A 405 -0.26 19.07 5.12
C LEU A 405 -0.70 18.03 6.17
N PRO A 406 -0.02 17.95 7.33
CA PRO A 406 -0.41 17.02 8.40
C PRO A 406 -1.90 17.07 8.74
N ASN A 407 -2.54 15.91 8.80
CA ASN A 407 -3.99 15.76 9.00
C ASN A 407 -4.33 14.36 9.54
N ASP A 408 -5.54 14.15 10.04
CA ASP A 408 -5.91 12.87 10.67
C ASP A 408 -6.16 11.70 9.70
N VAL A 409 -6.31 11.96 8.39
CA VAL A 409 -6.47 10.89 7.39
C VAL A 409 -5.12 10.26 7.07
N PHE A 410 -4.13 11.11 6.79
CA PHE A 410 -2.73 10.71 6.61
C PHE A 410 -1.88 11.59 7.52
N PRO A 411 -1.49 11.11 8.72
CA PRO A 411 -0.83 11.92 9.76
C PRO A 411 0.30 12.84 9.28
N PRO A 412 1.27 12.41 8.44
CA PRO A 412 2.30 13.31 7.95
C PRO A 412 1.80 14.30 6.89
N GLY A 413 0.69 14.03 6.22
CA GLY A 413 0.26 14.72 5.00
C GLY A 413 1.09 14.32 3.78
N ILE A 414 0.57 14.61 2.58
CA ILE A 414 1.18 14.15 1.33
C ILE A 414 2.58 14.73 1.11
N LEU A 415 2.80 16.01 1.42
CA LEU A 415 4.09 16.66 1.14
C LEU A 415 5.22 16.12 2.03
N LEU A 416 4.98 16.02 3.34
CA LEU A 416 5.98 15.50 4.28
C LEU A 416 6.17 13.99 4.09
N GLY A 417 5.08 13.24 3.90
CA GLY A 417 5.14 11.81 3.61
C GLY A 417 5.96 11.52 2.35
N LEU A 418 5.74 12.28 1.28
CA LEU A 418 6.51 12.14 0.04
C LEU A 418 7.98 12.53 0.22
N LEU A 419 8.26 13.63 0.93
CA LEU A 419 9.63 14.05 1.22
C LEU A 419 10.39 12.98 2.03
N ALA A 420 9.74 12.37 3.01
CA ALA A 420 10.31 11.28 3.79
C ALA A 420 10.56 10.04 2.91
N ALA A 421 9.62 9.70 2.02
CA ALA A 421 9.69 8.50 1.19
C ALA A 421 10.77 8.59 0.09
N VAL A 422 10.84 9.71 -0.64
CA VAL A 422 11.69 9.86 -1.83
C VAL A 422 12.93 10.72 -1.56
N GLY A 423 12.86 11.66 -0.61
CA GLY A 423 13.93 12.63 -0.34
C GLY A 423 15.30 12.02 -0.08
N PRO A 424 15.45 10.99 0.78
CA PRO A 424 16.74 10.34 1.01
C PRO A 424 17.38 9.74 -0.24
N LEU A 425 16.57 9.09 -1.10
CA LEU A 425 17.04 8.50 -2.35
C LEU A 425 17.38 9.59 -3.38
N ALA A 426 16.52 10.60 -3.52
CA ALA A 426 16.76 11.73 -4.40
C ALA A 426 18.07 12.47 -4.02
N TRP A 427 18.29 12.69 -2.72
CA TRP A 427 19.54 13.26 -2.21
C TRP A 427 20.75 12.41 -2.60
N LEU A 428 20.68 11.09 -2.47
CA LEU A 428 21.78 10.19 -2.82
C LEU A 428 22.12 10.24 -4.31
N CYS A 429 21.09 10.27 -5.18
CA CYS A 429 21.25 10.45 -6.62
C CYS A 429 21.88 11.80 -6.97
N ILE A 430 21.41 12.89 -6.34
CA ILE A 430 21.97 14.23 -6.53
C ILE A 430 23.43 14.29 -6.04
N TYR A 431 23.73 13.64 -4.91
CA TYR A 431 25.08 13.56 -4.36
C TYR A 431 26.03 12.84 -5.33
N LEU A 432 25.61 11.71 -5.90
CA LEU A 432 26.36 10.98 -6.92
C LEU A 432 26.65 11.83 -8.17
N ALA A 433 25.64 12.56 -8.66
CA ALA A 433 25.79 13.46 -9.80
C ALA A 433 26.74 14.63 -9.50
N ARG A 434 26.58 15.29 -8.34
CA ARG A 434 27.43 16.41 -7.91
C ARG A 434 28.89 16.02 -7.70
N LYS A 435 29.15 14.77 -7.31
CA LYS A 435 30.52 14.23 -7.21
C LYS A 435 31.14 13.85 -8.56
N GLY A 436 30.42 14.04 -9.67
CA GLY A 436 30.92 13.82 -11.03
C GLY A 436 31.01 12.35 -11.43
N TYR A 437 30.50 11.44 -10.61
CA TYR A 437 30.46 10.01 -10.92
C TYR A 437 29.35 9.68 -11.91
N TRP A 438 28.22 10.40 -11.83
CA TRP A 438 27.14 10.29 -12.80
C TRP A 438 27.20 11.46 -13.78
N LYS A 439 27.83 11.22 -14.94
CA LYS A 439 27.95 12.23 -16.02
C LYS A 439 26.75 12.13 -16.96
N THR A 440 26.01 13.23 -17.12
CA THR A 440 24.81 13.30 -17.96
C THR A 440 24.83 14.56 -18.83
N THR A 441 24.22 14.50 -20.02
CA THR A 441 23.92 15.69 -20.84
C THR A 441 22.68 16.42 -20.33
N GLN A 442 22.44 17.63 -20.85
CA GLN A 442 21.21 18.39 -20.59
C GLN A 442 19.95 17.62 -21.02
N LEU A 443 19.99 16.90 -22.15
CA LEU A 443 18.84 16.12 -22.62
C LEU A 443 18.55 14.92 -21.70
N GLN A 444 19.58 14.22 -21.24
CA GLN A 444 19.43 13.14 -20.25
C GLN A 444 18.85 13.68 -18.94
N HIS A 445 19.33 14.84 -18.49
CA HIS A 445 18.82 15.51 -17.30
C HIS A 445 17.34 15.89 -17.46
N PHE A 446 16.98 16.49 -18.60
CA PHE A 446 15.60 16.88 -18.90
C PHE A 446 14.67 15.66 -18.96
N ALA A 447 15.11 14.55 -19.56
CA ALA A 447 14.32 13.32 -19.62
C ALA A 447 14.02 12.75 -18.23
N VAL A 448 15.03 12.71 -17.34
CA VAL A 448 14.86 12.22 -15.96
C VAL A 448 14.01 13.20 -15.14
N VAL A 449 14.42 14.47 -15.05
CA VAL A 449 13.76 15.46 -14.19
C VAL A 449 12.38 15.81 -14.70
N GLY A 450 12.22 16.00 -16.02
CA GLY A 450 10.93 16.26 -16.64
C GLY A 450 9.94 15.10 -16.41
N GLY A 451 10.39 13.85 -16.57
CA GLY A 451 9.56 12.68 -16.27
C GLY A 451 9.13 12.60 -14.81
N LEU A 452 10.07 12.80 -13.87
CA LEU A 452 9.76 12.81 -12.44
C LEU A 452 8.80 13.96 -12.05
N LEU A 453 9.01 15.17 -12.58
CA LEU A 453 8.13 16.32 -12.30
C LEU A 453 6.73 16.12 -12.88
N ALA A 454 6.61 15.49 -14.05
CA ALA A 454 5.31 15.17 -14.63
C ALA A 454 4.52 14.20 -13.74
N PHE A 455 5.15 13.12 -13.26
CA PHE A 455 4.50 12.19 -12.33
C PHE A 455 4.19 12.83 -10.98
N LEU A 456 5.07 13.69 -10.47
CA LEU A 456 4.84 14.45 -9.25
C LEU A 456 3.60 15.35 -9.39
N GLY A 457 3.51 16.14 -10.44
CA GLY A 457 2.40 17.07 -10.67
C GLY A 457 1.05 16.35 -10.74
N VAL A 458 0.96 15.30 -11.56
CA VAL A 458 -0.28 14.50 -11.69
C VAL A 458 -0.67 13.86 -10.35
N GLY A 459 0.30 13.29 -9.63
CA GLY A 459 0.03 12.61 -8.36
C GLY A 459 -0.37 13.56 -7.23
N LEU A 460 0.18 14.77 -7.17
CA LEU A 460 -0.23 15.80 -6.20
C LEU A 460 -1.66 16.28 -6.46
N ILE A 461 -2.02 16.55 -7.72
CA ILE A 461 -3.39 16.95 -8.11
C ILE A 461 -4.39 15.85 -7.75
N ALA A 462 -4.08 14.58 -8.06
CA ALA A 462 -4.94 13.45 -7.70
C ALA A 462 -5.07 13.27 -6.18
N SER A 463 -3.99 13.49 -5.42
CA SER A 463 -4.01 13.40 -3.95
C SER A 463 -4.80 14.53 -3.29
N ALA A 464 -4.97 15.67 -3.96
CA ALA A 464 -5.72 16.80 -3.44
C ALA A 464 -7.24 16.66 -3.59
N LYS A 465 -7.76 15.67 -4.31
CA LYS A 465 -9.22 15.47 -4.46
C LYS A 465 -9.86 14.79 -3.26
N VAL A 466 -11.15 15.06 -3.01
CA VAL A 466 -11.97 14.24 -2.10
C VAL A 466 -11.97 12.79 -2.62
N GLY A 467 -11.86 11.81 -1.73
CA GLY A 467 -11.51 10.41 -2.06
C GLY A 467 -10.02 10.11 -2.26
N GLY A 468 -9.13 11.11 -2.40
CA GLY A 468 -7.67 10.94 -2.57
C GLY A 468 -6.85 11.28 -1.31
N GLY A 469 -5.52 11.13 -1.33
CA GLY A 469 -4.65 11.73 -0.31
C GLY A 469 -4.68 11.12 1.09
N ALA A 470 -5.25 9.92 1.25
CA ALA A 470 -5.18 9.14 2.49
C ALA A 470 -3.83 8.41 2.68
N ASP A 471 -3.03 8.33 1.62
CA ASP A 471 -1.70 7.74 1.58
C ASP A 471 -0.97 8.23 0.30
N LEU A 472 0.17 7.62 -0.04
CA LEU A 472 0.96 7.96 -1.23
C LEU A 472 0.55 7.22 -2.53
N HIS A 473 -0.62 6.55 -2.60
CA HIS A 473 -1.01 5.71 -3.75
C HIS A 473 -1.06 6.47 -5.08
N ASN A 474 -1.43 7.76 -5.07
CA ASN A 474 -1.49 8.57 -6.30
C ASN A 474 -0.10 9.02 -6.79
N LEU A 475 0.96 8.80 -6.00
CA LEU A 475 2.35 9.06 -6.36
C LEU A 475 3.02 7.78 -6.91
N ASP A 476 2.23 6.77 -7.26
CA ASP A 476 2.65 5.46 -7.75
C ASP A 476 3.67 5.53 -8.90
N MET A 477 3.40 6.30 -9.95
CA MET A 477 4.30 6.46 -11.10
C MET A 477 5.64 7.09 -10.70
N LEU A 478 5.63 8.03 -9.73
CA LEU A 478 6.83 8.65 -9.20
C LEU A 478 7.67 7.65 -8.40
N LEU A 479 7.04 6.91 -7.48
CA LEU A 479 7.71 5.89 -6.65
C LEU A 479 8.35 4.79 -7.52
N VAL A 480 7.64 4.32 -8.54
CA VAL A 480 8.18 3.36 -9.52
C VAL A 480 9.36 3.95 -10.28
N SER A 481 9.26 5.21 -10.71
CA SER A 481 10.35 5.91 -11.40
C SER A 481 11.60 6.01 -10.52
N CYS A 482 11.44 6.23 -9.21
CA CYS A 482 12.54 6.26 -8.26
C CYS A 482 13.29 4.92 -8.18
N VAL A 483 12.59 3.78 -8.21
CA VAL A 483 13.22 2.45 -8.24
C VAL A 483 13.99 2.23 -9.55
N LEU A 484 13.40 2.58 -10.69
CA LEU A 484 14.07 2.51 -12.00
C LEU A 484 15.33 3.39 -12.02
N LEU A 485 15.22 4.62 -11.52
CA LEU A 485 16.33 5.56 -11.44
C LEU A 485 17.42 5.08 -10.47
N ALA A 486 17.06 4.45 -9.36
CA ALA A 486 18.01 3.85 -8.43
C ALA A 486 18.84 2.75 -9.12
N GLY A 487 18.21 1.94 -9.98
CA GLY A 487 18.92 0.96 -10.82
C GLY A 487 19.89 1.59 -11.81
N VAL A 488 19.52 2.72 -12.43
CA VAL A 488 20.42 3.51 -13.29
C VAL A 488 21.58 4.10 -12.48
N ALA A 489 21.29 4.74 -11.34
CA ALA A 489 22.30 5.32 -10.46
C ALA A 489 23.28 4.26 -9.92
N TRP A 490 22.77 3.06 -9.62
CA TRP A 490 23.55 1.90 -9.22
C TRP A 490 24.63 1.60 -10.25
N GLU A 491 24.24 1.43 -11.52
CA GLU A 491 25.16 1.18 -12.63
C GLU A 491 26.08 2.36 -12.95
N ALA A 492 25.60 3.60 -12.79
CA ALA A 492 26.37 4.81 -13.06
C ALA A 492 27.56 5.02 -12.12
N GLY A 493 27.68 4.25 -11.04
CA GLY A 493 28.86 4.23 -10.17
C GLY A 493 28.54 4.20 -8.67
N LEU A 494 27.26 4.28 -8.28
CA LEU A 494 26.88 4.23 -6.87
C LEU A 494 27.36 2.93 -6.21
N HIS A 495 27.25 1.78 -6.88
CA HIS A 495 27.66 0.49 -6.34
C HIS A 495 29.14 0.44 -5.93
N GLN A 496 30.01 1.14 -6.67
CA GLN A 496 31.46 1.18 -6.43
C GLN A 496 31.80 2.06 -5.24
N ARG A 497 31.08 3.18 -5.09
CA ARG A 497 31.36 4.22 -4.09
C ARG A 497 30.64 4.00 -2.77
N LEU A 498 29.52 3.26 -2.77
CA LEU A 498 28.68 3.13 -1.59
C LEU A 498 29.44 2.56 -0.38
N GLY A 499 30.33 1.58 -0.59
CA GLY A 499 31.15 1.02 0.48
C GLY A 499 32.12 2.03 1.10
N GLU A 500 32.78 2.83 0.27
CA GLU A 500 33.69 3.89 0.69
C GLU A 500 32.94 4.99 1.46
N TRP A 501 31.84 5.49 0.89
CA TRP A 501 31.05 6.55 1.52
C TRP A 501 30.35 6.11 2.79
N LEU A 502 29.93 4.84 2.88
CA LEU A 502 29.39 4.28 4.10
C LEU A 502 30.42 4.28 5.23
N ALA A 503 31.71 4.13 4.92
CA ALA A 503 32.79 4.20 5.91
C ALA A 503 33.16 5.64 6.30
N THR A 504 33.07 6.61 5.39
CA THR A 504 33.67 7.94 5.57
C THR A 504 32.68 9.11 5.67
N THR A 505 31.43 8.95 5.20
CA THR A 505 30.51 10.07 4.96
C THR A 505 29.24 9.95 5.83
N PRO A 506 29.13 10.67 6.96
CA PRO A 506 27.97 10.59 7.86
C PRO A 506 26.62 10.90 7.21
N ALA A 507 26.59 11.81 6.23
CA ALA A 507 25.36 12.13 5.50
C ALA A 507 24.84 10.92 4.71
N VAL A 508 25.72 10.15 4.07
CA VAL A 508 25.34 8.92 3.34
C VAL A 508 24.85 7.86 4.32
N GLN A 509 25.47 7.75 5.50
CA GLN A 509 24.99 6.85 6.57
C GLN A 509 23.57 7.21 6.99
N ALA A 510 23.29 8.48 7.30
CA ALA A 510 21.97 8.96 7.68
C ALA A 510 20.93 8.73 6.55
N CYS A 511 21.29 9.01 5.30
CA CYS A 511 20.41 8.76 4.16
C CYS A 511 20.09 7.27 3.98
N LEU A 512 21.07 6.37 4.09
CA LEU A 512 20.83 4.93 3.98
C LEU A 512 19.97 4.39 5.13
N LEU A 513 20.16 4.90 6.35
CA LEU A 513 19.27 4.61 7.47
C LEU A 513 17.85 5.06 7.16
N ALA A 514 17.66 6.29 6.68
CA ALA A 514 16.34 6.79 6.33
C ALA A 514 15.66 5.96 5.22
N ILE A 515 16.41 5.58 4.17
CA ILE A 515 15.91 4.72 3.07
C ILE A 515 15.36 3.38 3.57
N LEU A 516 15.88 2.84 4.69
CA LEU A 516 15.45 1.54 5.21
C LEU A 516 14.48 1.65 6.40
N VAL A 517 14.60 2.68 7.22
CA VAL A 517 13.78 2.87 8.42
C VAL A 517 12.42 3.47 8.06
N VAL A 518 12.39 4.56 7.27
CA VAL A 518 11.15 5.27 6.91
C VAL A 518 10.08 4.32 6.34
N PRO A 519 10.36 3.47 5.33
CA PRO A 519 9.35 2.55 4.80
C PRO A 519 8.85 1.50 5.79
N ALA A 520 9.63 1.19 6.84
CA ALA A 520 9.23 0.25 7.88
C ALA A 520 8.34 0.89 8.97
N LEU A 521 8.29 2.23 9.06
CA LEU A 521 7.57 2.91 10.15
C LEU A 521 6.06 2.73 10.07
N PHE A 522 5.48 2.77 8.86
CA PHE A 522 4.03 2.59 8.71
C PHE A 522 3.58 1.21 9.21
N PRO A 523 4.04 0.06 8.65
CA PRO A 523 3.62 -1.24 9.15
C PRO A 523 4.04 -1.47 10.63
N LEU A 524 5.13 -0.84 11.09
CA LEU A 524 5.49 -0.87 12.50
C LEU A 524 4.41 -0.26 13.40
N TYR A 525 3.89 0.93 13.09
CA TYR A 525 2.98 1.67 13.99
C TYR A 525 1.49 1.50 13.70
N SER A 526 1.10 1.25 12.45
CA SER A 526 -0.30 0.99 12.09
C SER A 526 -0.67 -0.49 12.11
N GLY A 527 0.32 -1.39 12.10
CA GLY A 527 0.09 -2.82 12.13
C GLY A 527 -0.65 -3.28 13.39
N ALA A 528 -1.54 -4.25 13.26
CA ALA A 528 -2.28 -4.85 14.36
C ALA A 528 -2.67 -6.29 13.99
N PRO A 529 -2.92 -7.16 14.97
CA PRO A 529 -3.53 -8.46 14.69
C PRO A 529 -4.95 -8.25 14.17
N LEU A 530 -5.43 -9.18 13.35
CA LEU A 530 -6.85 -9.19 12.99
C LEU A 530 -7.69 -9.48 14.24
N SER A 531 -8.66 -8.59 14.49
CA SER A 531 -9.68 -8.77 15.52
C SER A 531 -10.95 -9.26 14.84
N LEU A 532 -11.15 -10.57 14.82
CA LEU A 532 -12.34 -11.22 14.26
C LEU A 532 -13.17 -11.84 15.38
N PRO A 533 -14.50 -11.97 15.21
CA PRO A 533 -15.32 -12.77 16.10
C PRO A 533 -14.79 -14.21 16.18
N ASP A 534 -15.00 -14.86 17.32
CA ASP A 534 -14.69 -16.29 17.46
C ASP A 534 -15.61 -17.17 16.59
N ASP A 535 -15.23 -18.44 16.43
CA ASP A 535 -15.91 -19.37 15.53
C ASP A 535 -17.39 -19.58 15.89
N GLU A 536 -17.72 -19.61 17.19
CA GLU A 536 -19.09 -19.79 17.66
C GLU A 536 -19.95 -18.57 17.32
N ARG A 537 -19.43 -17.37 17.60
CA ARG A 537 -20.09 -16.12 17.25
C ARG A 537 -20.24 -15.97 15.73
N MET A 538 -19.24 -16.40 14.96
CA MET A 538 -19.29 -16.36 13.50
C MET A 538 -20.31 -17.34 12.93
N ALA A 539 -20.39 -18.56 13.48
CA ALA A 539 -21.43 -19.52 13.09
C ALA A 539 -22.84 -18.96 13.37
N TYR A 540 -23.04 -18.30 14.52
CA TYR A 540 -24.30 -17.61 14.84
C TYR A 540 -24.63 -16.51 13.83
N ILE A 541 -23.66 -15.65 13.50
CA ILE A 541 -23.85 -14.55 12.54
C ILE A 541 -24.22 -15.10 11.16
N MET A 542 -23.47 -16.08 10.66
CA MET A 542 -23.73 -16.70 9.36
C MET A 542 -25.10 -17.38 9.32
N GLN A 543 -25.48 -18.13 10.36
CA GLN A 543 -26.80 -18.74 10.45
C GLN A 543 -27.93 -17.70 10.37
N ARG A 544 -27.78 -16.56 11.05
CA ARG A 544 -28.77 -15.47 11.01
C ARG A 544 -28.84 -14.78 9.65
N LEU A 545 -27.69 -14.56 9.00
CA LEU A 545 -27.64 -14.02 7.64
C LEU A 545 -28.36 -14.97 6.69
N ASP A 546 -27.98 -16.26 6.69
CA ASP A 546 -28.57 -17.29 5.83
C ASP A 546 -30.09 -17.37 6.00
N SER A 547 -30.57 -17.45 7.25
CA SER A 547 -32.02 -17.57 7.51
C SER A 547 -32.82 -16.36 7.01
N ASN A 548 -32.28 -15.15 7.20
CA ASN A 548 -32.97 -13.92 6.78
C ASN A 548 -32.91 -13.72 5.26
N ILE A 549 -31.77 -14.02 4.65
CA ILE A 549 -31.58 -13.92 3.20
C ILE A 549 -32.49 -14.90 2.47
N LEU A 550 -32.49 -16.18 2.88
CA LEU A 550 -33.34 -17.22 2.27
C LEU A 550 -34.82 -16.89 2.43
N CYS A 551 -35.23 -16.45 3.62
CA CYS A 551 -36.61 -16.05 3.86
C CYS A 551 -37.02 -14.87 2.98
N ALA A 552 -36.22 -13.80 2.95
CA ALA A 552 -36.53 -12.60 2.17
C ALA A 552 -36.54 -12.87 0.66
N ALA A 553 -35.71 -13.79 0.17
CA ALA A 553 -35.65 -14.15 -1.25
C ALA A 553 -36.98 -14.70 -1.80
N HIS A 554 -37.88 -15.22 -0.95
CA HIS A 554 -39.23 -15.62 -1.35
C HIS A 554 -40.17 -14.44 -1.64
N TYR A 555 -39.89 -13.27 -1.07
CA TYR A 555 -40.75 -12.09 -1.15
C TYR A 555 -40.27 -11.02 -2.13
N GLY A 556 -39.05 -11.16 -2.66
CA GLY A 556 -38.48 -10.19 -3.59
C GLY A 556 -36.97 -10.34 -3.73
N PRO A 557 -36.33 -9.47 -4.56
CA PRO A 557 -34.89 -9.48 -4.75
C PRO A 557 -34.15 -9.04 -3.47
N VAL A 558 -33.05 -9.71 -3.18
CA VAL A 558 -32.10 -9.33 -2.12
C VAL A 558 -30.99 -8.47 -2.71
N LEU A 559 -30.77 -7.29 -2.13
CA LEU A 559 -29.69 -6.39 -2.53
C LEU A 559 -28.45 -6.60 -1.65
N PHE A 560 -27.35 -7.02 -2.26
CA PHE A 560 -26.03 -6.96 -1.63
C PHE A 560 -25.38 -5.62 -1.97
N LEU A 561 -25.65 -4.60 -1.14
CA LEU A 561 -24.98 -3.31 -1.21
C LEU A 561 -23.48 -3.52 -0.89
N ASP A 562 -23.21 -4.24 0.21
CA ASP A 562 -21.91 -4.76 0.61
C ASP A 562 -21.98 -6.31 0.74
N GLN A 563 -20.87 -6.94 1.11
CA GLN A 563 -20.76 -8.39 1.37
C GLN A 563 -21.01 -9.30 0.14
N ARG A 564 -20.81 -8.79 -1.08
CA ARG A 564 -21.00 -9.56 -2.34
C ARG A 564 -20.14 -10.81 -2.47
N GLN A 565 -19.01 -10.87 -1.75
CA GLN A 565 -18.16 -12.05 -1.71
C GLN A 565 -18.88 -13.29 -1.14
N LEU A 566 -19.97 -13.10 -0.39
CA LEU A 566 -20.85 -14.20 0.03
C LEU A 566 -21.47 -14.95 -1.16
N LEU A 567 -21.78 -14.23 -2.24
CA LEU A 567 -22.19 -14.83 -3.52
C LEU A 567 -20.98 -15.42 -4.26
N THR A 568 -19.89 -14.65 -4.35
CA THR A 568 -18.65 -15.02 -5.08
C THR A 568 -18.07 -16.37 -4.63
N PHE A 569 -18.03 -16.60 -3.31
CA PHE A 569 -17.47 -17.78 -2.68
C PHE A 569 -18.54 -18.78 -2.23
N ARG A 570 -19.76 -18.66 -2.77
CA ARG A 570 -20.81 -19.68 -2.65
C ARG A 570 -21.25 -19.95 -1.20
N TYR A 571 -21.22 -18.91 -0.35
CA TYR A 571 -21.89 -18.94 0.94
C TYR A 571 -23.41 -18.75 0.77
N GLN A 572 -23.87 -18.09 -0.29
CA GLN A 572 -25.28 -17.84 -0.63
C GLN A 572 -25.66 -18.34 -2.04
N GLN A 573 -25.53 -19.64 -2.30
CA GLN A 573 -25.60 -20.22 -3.66
C GLN A 573 -26.96 -20.12 -4.36
N THR A 574 -28.03 -20.07 -3.59
CA THR A 574 -29.41 -20.10 -4.11
C THR A 574 -29.95 -18.71 -4.46
N ILE A 575 -29.19 -17.65 -4.17
CA ILE A 575 -29.64 -16.27 -4.32
C ILE A 575 -29.22 -15.73 -5.68
N ALA A 576 -30.19 -15.23 -6.45
CA ALA A 576 -29.92 -14.55 -7.70
C ALA A 576 -29.10 -13.27 -7.46
N LEU A 577 -28.11 -13.03 -8.32
CA LEU A 577 -27.31 -11.81 -8.23
C LEU A 577 -28.18 -10.60 -8.62
N ASN A 578 -28.32 -9.65 -7.70
CA ASN A 578 -28.72 -8.30 -8.03
C ASN A 578 -27.45 -7.42 -8.21
N PRO A 579 -27.14 -6.94 -9.43
CA PRO A 579 -25.93 -6.17 -9.69
C PRO A 579 -26.01 -4.70 -9.28
N GLU A 580 -27.22 -4.18 -9.03
CA GLU A 580 -27.48 -2.76 -8.79
C GLU A 580 -26.83 -2.25 -7.49
N TYR A 581 -26.62 -0.94 -7.39
CA TYR A 581 -26.15 -0.25 -6.18
C TYR A 581 -24.89 -0.88 -5.54
N GLU A 582 -23.89 -1.24 -6.33
CA GLU A 582 -22.59 -1.70 -5.80
C GLU A 582 -21.93 -0.60 -4.95
N LYS A 583 -21.54 -0.93 -3.70
CA LYS A 583 -20.98 0.02 -2.71
C LYS A 583 -19.95 1.02 -3.24
N LYS A 584 -18.91 0.59 -3.97
CA LYS A 584 -17.87 1.50 -4.45
C LYS A 584 -18.42 2.46 -5.51
N TYR A 585 -19.28 1.97 -6.40
CA TYR A 585 -19.96 2.81 -7.37
C TYR A 585 -20.93 3.79 -6.70
N VAL A 586 -21.74 3.33 -5.75
CA VAL A 586 -22.64 4.18 -4.95
C VAL A 586 -21.86 5.27 -4.23
N MET A 587 -20.72 4.94 -3.59
CA MET A 587 -19.86 5.92 -2.94
C MET A 587 -19.31 6.94 -3.96
N ASP A 588 -18.85 6.49 -5.13
CA ASP A 588 -18.37 7.41 -6.18
C ASP A 588 -19.46 8.39 -6.62
N GLN A 589 -20.69 7.90 -6.83
CA GLN A 589 -21.84 8.75 -7.15
C GLN A 589 -22.18 9.72 -6.00
N ALA A 590 -22.06 9.28 -4.73
CA ALA A 590 -22.28 10.12 -3.55
C ALA A 590 -21.28 11.28 -3.48
N LEU A 591 -19.99 10.99 -3.72
CA LEU A 591 -18.92 11.99 -3.74
C LEU A 591 -19.07 12.98 -4.91
N ALA A 592 -19.58 12.52 -6.04
CA ALA A 592 -19.90 13.38 -7.19
C ALA A 592 -21.18 14.21 -6.99
N GLY A 593 -22.00 13.90 -5.97
CA GLY A 593 -23.29 14.55 -5.74
C GLY A 593 -24.30 14.30 -6.86
N ASN A 594 -24.27 13.12 -7.48
CA ASN A 594 -25.11 12.79 -8.63
C ASN A 594 -26.59 12.61 -8.23
N ARG A 595 -27.37 13.69 -8.34
CA ARG A 595 -28.78 13.71 -7.93
C ARG A 595 -29.64 12.71 -8.69
N ALA A 596 -29.48 12.63 -10.01
CA ALA A 596 -30.28 11.73 -10.85
C ALA A 596 -30.08 10.26 -10.49
N TYR A 597 -28.85 9.87 -10.13
CA TYR A 597 -28.57 8.52 -9.64
C TYR A 597 -29.31 8.22 -8.33
N PHE A 598 -29.29 9.16 -7.38
CA PHE A 598 -29.93 8.97 -6.09
C PHE A 598 -31.45 9.17 -6.10
N GLU A 599 -32.01 9.89 -7.07
CA GLU A 599 -33.46 9.91 -7.30
C GLU A 599 -33.96 8.49 -7.59
N ALA A 600 -33.32 7.78 -8.53
CA ALA A 600 -33.65 6.39 -8.82
C ALA A 600 -33.43 5.45 -7.61
N PHE A 601 -32.33 5.62 -6.87
CA PHE A 601 -32.07 4.86 -5.65
C PHE A 601 -33.16 5.07 -4.59
N VAL A 602 -33.56 6.32 -4.35
CA VAL A 602 -34.60 6.67 -3.38
C VAL A 602 -35.97 6.13 -3.81
N ASP A 603 -36.29 6.19 -5.09
CA ASP A 603 -37.55 5.66 -5.63
C ASP A 603 -37.62 4.13 -5.47
N ASP A 604 -36.53 3.41 -5.75
CA ASP A 604 -36.43 1.96 -5.53
C ASP A 604 -36.58 1.60 -4.04
N LEU A 605 -35.99 2.39 -3.14
CA LEU A 605 -36.16 2.22 -1.70
C LEU A 605 -37.60 2.48 -1.28
N ALA A 606 -38.21 3.56 -1.74
CA ALA A 606 -39.59 3.95 -1.42
C ALA A 606 -40.62 2.94 -1.91
N ALA A 607 -40.37 2.31 -3.06
CA ALA A 607 -41.20 1.24 -3.60
C ALA A 607 -41.05 -0.09 -2.86
N HIS A 608 -40.16 -0.18 -1.85
CA HIS A 608 -39.77 -1.42 -1.18
C HIS A 608 -39.37 -2.50 -2.20
N LYS A 609 -38.59 -2.11 -3.23
CA LYS A 609 -38.15 -3.00 -4.32
C LYS A 609 -37.40 -4.22 -3.80
N TYR A 610 -36.61 -4.04 -2.74
CA TYR A 610 -35.81 -5.09 -2.13
C TYR A 610 -36.54 -5.69 -0.94
N SER A 611 -36.56 -7.01 -0.86
CA SER A 611 -37.08 -7.70 0.34
C SER A 611 -36.08 -7.66 1.49
N LEU A 612 -34.79 -7.59 1.19
CA LEU A 612 -33.70 -7.46 2.16
C LEU A 612 -32.53 -6.72 1.53
N ILE A 613 -31.85 -5.89 2.31
CA ILE A 613 -30.59 -5.24 1.94
C ILE A 613 -29.50 -5.71 2.91
N VAL A 614 -28.39 -6.22 2.37
CA VAL A 614 -27.18 -6.59 3.11
C VAL A 614 -26.14 -5.49 2.89
N GLY A 615 -25.73 -4.84 3.98
CA GLY A 615 -24.87 -3.66 3.94
C GLY A 615 -23.83 -3.61 5.05
N GLU A 616 -23.15 -2.47 5.12
CA GLU A 616 -22.30 -2.12 6.27
C GLU A 616 -23.13 -1.53 7.41
N LEU A 617 -22.50 -1.29 8.56
CA LEU A 617 -23.14 -0.64 9.69
C LEU A 617 -23.57 0.79 9.31
N GLU A 618 -24.84 1.09 9.52
CA GLU A 618 -25.42 2.40 9.22
C GLU A 618 -25.68 3.22 10.49
N ASP A 619 -25.56 4.53 10.33
CA ASP A 619 -25.89 5.52 11.38
C ASP A 619 -26.27 6.84 10.70
N THR A 620 -26.81 7.78 11.45
CA THR A 620 -27.23 9.11 10.96
C THR A 620 -26.31 10.24 11.43
N LEU A 621 -25.13 9.92 11.95
CA LEU A 621 -24.20 10.89 12.53
C LEU A 621 -23.36 11.55 11.42
N PHE A 622 -23.64 12.83 11.21
CA PHE A 622 -22.78 13.68 10.39
C PHE A 622 -21.54 14.06 11.19
N ARG A 623 -20.38 13.87 10.57
CA ARG A 623 -19.08 14.22 11.12
C ARG A 623 -18.83 15.71 10.87
N GLY A 624 -18.60 16.46 11.94
CA GLY A 624 -18.26 17.88 11.84
C GLY A 624 -16.81 18.07 11.43
N ARG A 625 -16.49 19.18 10.76
CA ARG A 625 -15.10 19.69 10.71
C ARG A 625 -14.73 20.24 12.09
N ASN A 626 -14.64 19.39 13.12
CA ASN A 626 -14.12 19.84 14.40
C ASN A 626 -12.59 19.99 14.24
N PRO A 627 -12.02 21.20 14.36
CA PRO A 627 -10.57 21.39 14.23
C PRO A 627 -9.77 20.76 15.37
N GLN A 628 -10.44 20.43 16.48
CA GLN A 628 -9.83 19.92 17.71
C GLN A 628 -9.74 18.38 17.75
N TYR A 629 -10.60 17.71 16.99
CA TYR A 629 -10.63 16.26 16.79
C TYR A 629 -10.94 16.08 15.31
N GLY A 630 -9.93 16.17 14.45
CA GLY A 630 -10.21 16.08 13.03
C GLY A 630 -10.81 14.71 12.73
N ASP A 631 -11.91 14.74 12.00
CA ASP A 631 -12.70 13.55 11.76
C ASP A 631 -12.24 12.97 10.42
N SER A 632 -11.48 11.88 10.49
CA SER A 632 -10.90 11.24 9.31
C SER A 632 -12.02 10.90 8.31
N LEU A 633 -11.89 11.35 7.06
CA LEU A 633 -12.86 11.10 5.98
C LEU A 633 -14.27 11.69 6.24
N ALA A 634 -14.38 12.81 6.96
CA ALA A 634 -15.67 13.47 7.22
C ALA A 634 -16.48 13.78 5.94
N GLU A 635 -15.82 14.20 4.87
CA GLU A 635 -16.49 14.53 3.60
C GLU A 635 -17.08 13.26 2.95
N GLU A 636 -16.30 12.17 2.92
CA GLU A 636 -16.77 10.87 2.43
C GLU A 636 -17.90 10.30 3.30
N ASN A 637 -17.76 10.38 4.62
CA ASN A 637 -18.80 9.98 5.57
C ASN A 637 -20.09 10.77 5.31
N ASN A 638 -20.01 12.10 5.28
CA ASN A 638 -21.18 12.96 5.14
C ASN A 638 -21.87 12.80 3.78
N ALA A 639 -21.10 12.51 2.72
CA ALA A 639 -21.66 12.15 1.43
C ALA A 639 -22.46 10.84 1.51
N TRP A 640 -21.88 9.79 2.09
CA TRP A 640 -22.57 8.51 2.31
C TRP A 640 -23.83 8.69 3.17
N LYS A 641 -23.73 9.40 4.29
CA LYS A 641 -24.87 9.66 5.19
C LYS A 641 -26.01 10.36 4.48
N ARG A 642 -25.70 11.40 3.70
CA ARG A 642 -26.69 12.19 2.97
C ARG A 642 -27.40 11.38 1.90
N TRP A 643 -26.64 10.65 1.09
CA TRP A 643 -27.15 10.04 -0.13
C TRP A 643 -27.58 8.58 0.03
N VAL A 644 -27.09 7.88 1.05
CA VAL A 644 -27.31 6.44 1.25
C VAL A 644 -27.99 6.18 2.59
N SER A 645 -27.34 6.49 3.72
CA SER A 645 -27.83 6.09 5.05
C SER A 645 -29.19 6.70 5.37
N LEU A 646 -29.38 8.01 5.17
CA LEU A 646 -30.64 8.68 5.47
C LEU A 646 -31.80 8.16 4.61
N PRO A 647 -31.69 8.04 3.27
CA PRO A 647 -32.71 7.38 2.46
C PRO A 647 -33.00 5.94 2.86
N LEU A 648 -31.96 5.14 3.09
CA LEU A 648 -32.11 3.73 3.46
C LEU A 648 -32.92 3.58 4.75
N LEU A 649 -32.52 4.30 5.81
CA LEU A 649 -33.17 4.23 7.12
C LEU A 649 -34.56 4.88 7.16
N ARG A 650 -34.96 5.61 6.10
CA ARG A 650 -36.32 6.13 5.95
C ARG A 650 -37.33 5.07 5.53
N TYR A 651 -36.90 4.08 4.74
CA TYR A 651 -37.78 3.07 4.14
C TYR A 651 -37.51 1.65 4.65
N TYR A 652 -36.32 1.40 5.18
CA TYR A 652 -35.90 0.11 5.72
C TYR A 652 -35.46 0.26 7.17
N GLN A 653 -35.71 -0.76 7.98
CA GLN A 653 -35.28 -0.85 9.36
C GLN A 653 -34.23 -1.95 9.52
N SER A 654 -33.27 -1.70 10.41
CA SER A 654 -32.31 -2.70 10.85
C SER A 654 -33.02 -3.84 11.57
N ILE A 655 -32.73 -5.08 11.16
CA ILE A 655 -33.23 -6.27 11.85
C ILE A 655 -32.12 -6.97 12.65
N HIS A 656 -30.87 -6.85 12.21
CA HIS A 656 -29.69 -7.32 12.93
C HIS A 656 -28.48 -6.43 12.61
N ASP A 657 -27.81 -5.92 13.65
CA ASP A 657 -26.58 -5.13 13.57
C ASP A 657 -25.38 -5.91 14.17
N PHE A 658 -24.68 -6.68 13.34
CA PHE A 658 -23.50 -7.43 13.77
C PHE A 658 -22.27 -6.52 13.81
N ARG A 659 -22.20 -5.66 14.83
CA ARG A 659 -21.15 -4.64 14.99
C ARG A 659 -19.74 -5.22 15.04
N ASP A 660 -19.58 -6.37 15.68
CA ASP A 660 -18.34 -7.12 15.78
C ASP A 660 -17.86 -7.71 14.45
N ALA A 661 -18.77 -7.87 13.48
CA ALA A 661 -18.47 -8.35 12.14
C ALA A 661 -18.60 -7.28 11.03
N GLY A 662 -19.02 -6.06 11.37
CA GLY A 662 -19.17 -4.95 10.44
C GLY A 662 -20.29 -5.14 9.40
N VAL A 663 -21.34 -5.91 9.73
CA VAL A 663 -22.45 -6.21 8.82
C VAL A 663 -23.79 -5.84 9.45
N GLU A 664 -24.66 -5.26 8.64
CA GLU A 664 -26.04 -4.96 9.00
C GLU A 664 -26.99 -5.41 7.91
N ILE A 665 -28.16 -5.89 8.32
CA ILE A 665 -29.22 -6.31 7.40
C ILE A 665 -30.51 -5.55 7.67
N PHE A 666 -31.14 -5.11 6.58
CA PHE A 666 -32.28 -4.21 6.60
C PHE A 666 -33.48 -4.80 5.88
N MET A 667 -34.67 -4.65 6.45
CA MET A 667 -35.95 -5.05 5.86
C MET A 667 -36.88 -3.84 5.70
N PRO A 668 -37.81 -3.86 4.72
CA PRO A 668 -38.77 -2.78 4.54
C PRO A 668 -39.60 -2.50 5.80
N ILE A 669 -39.77 -1.23 6.14
CA ILE A 669 -40.58 -0.81 7.29
C ILE A 669 -42.05 -1.22 7.06
N GLY A 670 -42.66 -1.80 8.09
CA GLY A 670 -44.08 -2.22 8.04
C GLY A 670 -44.34 -3.52 7.27
N ARG A 671 -43.31 -4.24 6.81
CA ARG A 671 -43.45 -5.60 6.28
C ARG A 671 -43.02 -6.64 7.32
N SER A 672 -43.81 -7.71 7.44
CA SER A 672 -43.42 -8.92 8.17
C SER A 672 -43.30 -10.08 7.18
N PHE A 673 -42.22 -10.84 7.29
CA PHE A 673 -42.04 -12.07 6.54
C PHE A 673 -42.34 -13.27 7.44
N SER A 674 -43.08 -14.24 6.91
CA SER A 674 -43.38 -15.50 7.60
C SER A 674 -42.58 -16.59 6.91
N CYS A 675 -41.41 -16.89 7.45
CA CYS A 675 -40.52 -17.89 6.87
C CYS A 675 -41.11 -19.30 7.09
N PRO A 676 -41.00 -20.22 6.11
CA PRO A 676 -41.39 -21.62 6.26
C PRO A 676 -40.54 -22.37 7.29
#